data_AF-A0A813JC80-F1
#
_entry.id   AF-A0A813JC80-F1
#
_cell.length_a   1.000
_cell.length_b   1.000
_cell.length_c   1.000
_cell.angle_alpha   90.00
_cell.angle_beta   90.00
_cell.angle_gamma   90.00
#
_symmetry.space_group_name_H-M   'P 1'
#
loop_
_entity.id
_entity.type
_entity.pdbx_description
1 polymer ?
#
loop_
_entity_poly.entity_id
_entity_poly.type
_entity_poly.pdbx_seq_one_letter_code
_entity_poly.pdbx_strand_id
1 'polypeptide(L)'
;MASPIQIPSSAVTPEIPMPRYESIQAMEDMPPESVSRVKGMLALGAWSQIHKTCREMQLQRVEDRCCTDQWLDENEREWLDLDRMMRSRPWATKKDEEFPYPFREVTDEMRRAEGPWVGDSKPFCREWTRGPAPCEVLTNIRPVAEYPPRFRVLLFTPELGSCSSFSSTSWATLAPLDTTDLWIVSWQGWTDFDTMIEQVTRKVLSFADAATTVWYGHSMGAVVAYEVLKRFERFHSPNLPVALMLSGCPAPHLFAEHYTLHEKYPWLQKLRIGNDFDILQPEQMDALKRQLQASPDAEPNVEHRKAIMSDLQVLQSYRFDRADSERAVAIPLITISHDEDELVAPTLVEAWASYAPPGAFEFVQLEDIADGEVLAGQGHGYTMCPVPELLDKITSICMKYERKTDLESILPDIGPTEGAFPSEIDCIVVGAGIAGVTQGRAMTESGMSVLILDRYEKIGGIWSYYANKFSRVNSSEPAYRFVNQEGPASRPNLDHSPTHDILRDVYTVAAMHCYGKFRLSMNVKKVAKRADGTYDVTCQSVKTGKVHKIHAKAVAFHVNRRIGKRRDVDYPGEKQFRGDVVYGYANEVLPLRFWGKRVIVIGAGAFAYENLRTALEHGAKHVTILGRRAGTTCPKWIDMIAFLRPVDEFYNTSKNGNILSFEAWRKSYEDAGLPTPDCWAEGLLKPHNHTVS
;
A
#
# COMPACT_ATOMS: atom_id res chain seq x y z
N MET A 1 -7.50 -34.40 18.52
CA MET A 1 -6.23 -34.13 17.81
C MET A 1 -6.61 -33.43 16.51
N ALA A 2 -6.59 -32.11 16.50
CA ALA A 2 -6.82 -31.33 15.29
C ALA A 2 -5.46 -31.17 14.60
N SER A 3 -5.35 -31.63 13.35
CA SER A 3 -4.16 -31.38 12.53
C SER A 3 -3.95 -29.86 12.40
N PRO A 4 -2.72 -29.36 12.48
CA PRO A 4 -2.45 -27.95 12.19
C PRO A 4 -2.88 -27.69 10.75
N ILE A 5 -3.73 -26.68 10.58
CA ILE A 5 -4.05 -26.12 9.26
C ILE A 5 -2.71 -25.71 8.64
N GLN A 6 -2.31 -26.38 7.56
CA GLN A 6 -1.16 -25.97 6.76
C GLN A 6 -1.48 -24.58 6.20
N ILE A 7 -0.87 -23.55 6.76
CA ILE A 7 -0.84 -22.22 6.15
C ILE A 7 -0.05 -22.37 4.85
N PRO A 8 -0.59 -21.95 3.68
CA PRO A 8 0.18 -22.02 2.43
C PRO A 8 1.46 -21.19 2.57
N SER A 9 2.59 -21.84 2.28
CA SER A 9 3.96 -21.32 2.37
C SER A 9 4.25 -20.31 1.25
N SER A 10 3.58 -19.16 1.27
CA SER A 10 3.82 -18.10 0.28
C SER A 10 4.71 -16.96 0.81
N ALA A 11 5.13 -17.04 2.07
CA ALA A 11 6.02 -16.05 2.69
C ALA A 11 7.46 -16.57 2.74
N VAL A 12 8.35 -16.03 1.89
CA VAL A 12 9.79 -16.32 1.97
C VAL A 12 10.43 -15.25 2.87
N THR A 13 11.11 -15.68 3.92
CA THR A 13 11.84 -14.74 4.78
C THR A 13 13.24 -14.52 4.22
N PRO A 14 13.72 -13.27 4.03
CA PRO A 14 15.06 -13.04 3.46
C PRO A 14 16.15 -13.72 4.29
N GLU A 15 17.10 -14.36 3.61
CA GLU A 15 18.35 -14.87 4.21
C GLU A 15 19.22 -13.68 4.61
N ILE A 16 19.67 -13.65 5.86
CA ILE A 16 20.62 -12.64 6.36
C ILE A 16 22.01 -13.28 6.33
N PRO A 17 22.96 -12.82 5.50
CA PRO A 17 24.30 -13.38 5.47
C PRO A 17 24.99 -13.18 6.82
N MET A 18 25.35 -14.28 7.48
CA MET A 18 26.18 -14.25 8.68
C MET A 18 27.64 -14.00 8.27
N PRO A 19 28.31 -12.95 8.78
CA PRO A 19 29.74 -12.76 8.52
C PRO A 19 30.51 -13.97 9.02
N ARG A 20 31.32 -14.59 8.16
CA ARG A 20 32.28 -15.62 8.59
C ARG A 20 33.43 -14.93 9.30
N TYR A 21 33.45 -15.00 10.62
CA TYR A 21 34.62 -14.58 11.40
C TYR A 21 35.69 -15.66 11.25
N GLU A 22 36.85 -15.32 10.69
CA GLU A 22 38.03 -16.19 10.74
C GLU A 22 38.41 -16.47 12.20
N SER A 23 38.89 -17.69 12.46
CA SER A 23 39.01 -18.23 13.81
C SER A 23 39.96 -17.41 14.69
N ILE A 24 39.52 -17.17 15.93
CA ILE A 24 40.22 -16.45 17.00
C ILE A 24 41.60 -17.06 17.36
N GLN A 25 41.86 -18.32 16.94
CA GLN A 25 43.09 -19.07 17.26
C GLN A 25 44.39 -18.39 16.80
N ALA A 26 44.40 -17.59 15.74
CA ALA A 26 45.61 -16.89 15.29
C ALA A 26 45.99 -15.67 16.16
N MET A 27 45.12 -15.26 17.10
CA MET A 27 45.29 -14.04 17.91
C MET A 27 45.85 -14.30 19.32
N GLU A 28 45.94 -15.57 19.75
CA GLU A 28 46.40 -15.95 21.10
C GLU A 28 47.91 -15.72 21.30
N ASP A 29 48.70 -15.71 20.21
CA ASP A 29 50.16 -15.57 20.24
C ASP A 29 50.66 -14.12 20.00
N MET A 30 49.76 -13.13 19.87
CA MET A 30 50.13 -11.75 19.51
C MET A 30 50.30 -10.82 20.74
N PRO A 31 51.23 -9.84 20.68
CA PRO A 31 51.33 -8.78 21.70
C PRO A 31 50.01 -7.99 21.86
N PRO A 32 49.61 -7.56 23.08
CA PRO A 32 48.32 -6.92 23.35
C PRO A 32 47.99 -5.71 22.46
N GLU A 33 48.99 -4.89 22.12
CA GLU A 33 48.82 -3.71 21.26
C GLU A 33 48.52 -4.10 19.81
N SER A 34 49.16 -5.17 19.31
CA SER A 34 48.89 -5.75 17.98
C SER A 34 47.50 -6.39 17.93
N VAL A 35 47.09 -7.08 19.00
CA VAL A 35 45.72 -7.64 19.13
C VAL A 35 44.67 -6.54 19.07
N SER A 36 44.87 -5.40 19.77
CA SER A 36 43.93 -4.27 19.73
C SER A 36 43.84 -3.64 18.34
N ARG A 37 44.97 -3.50 17.64
CA ARG A 37 45.01 -2.93 16.28
C ARG A 37 44.38 -3.86 15.24
N VAL A 38 44.67 -5.16 15.33
CA VAL A 38 44.06 -6.20 14.48
C VAL A 38 42.57 -6.33 14.77
N LYS A 39 42.13 -6.28 16.03
CA LYS A 39 40.70 -6.20 16.39
C LYS A 39 40.03 -4.95 15.80
N GLY A 40 40.70 -3.80 15.85
CA GLY A 40 40.22 -2.57 15.23
C GLY A 40 40.08 -2.69 13.71
N MET A 41 41.08 -3.27 13.04
CA MET A 41 41.07 -3.48 11.58
C MET A 41 40.06 -4.56 11.14
N LEU A 42 39.95 -5.67 11.87
CA LEU A 42 38.94 -6.70 11.64
C LEU A 42 37.53 -6.16 11.94
N ALA A 43 37.36 -5.35 12.98
CA ALA A 43 36.09 -4.69 13.28
C ALA A 43 35.72 -3.70 12.18
N LEU A 44 36.66 -2.89 11.69
CA LEU A 44 36.45 -1.98 10.56
C LEU A 44 36.12 -2.74 9.27
N GLY A 45 36.86 -3.81 8.95
CA GLY A 45 36.61 -4.64 7.78
C GLY A 45 35.28 -5.39 7.85
N ALA A 46 34.96 -5.99 9.00
CA ALA A 46 33.66 -6.62 9.23
C ALA A 46 32.51 -5.60 9.19
N TRP A 47 32.72 -4.40 9.73
CA TRP A 47 31.73 -3.32 9.69
C TRP A 47 31.49 -2.83 8.26
N SER A 48 32.55 -2.66 7.47
CA SER A 48 32.45 -2.35 6.04
C SER A 48 31.73 -3.45 5.27
N GLN A 49 32.00 -4.72 5.54
CA GLN A 49 31.34 -5.84 4.88
C GLN A 49 29.86 -5.94 5.27
N ILE A 50 29.53 -5.75 6.54
CA ILE A 50 28.13 -5.70 7.01
C ILE A 50 27.39 -4.55 6.33
N HIS A 51 27.99 -3.36 6.28
CA HIS A 51 27.39 -2.20 5.63
C HIS A 51 27.15 -2.45 4.14
N LYS A 52 28.14 -3.03 3.45
CA LYS A 52 28.02 -3.44 2.04
C LYS A 52 26.86 -4.41 1.84
N THR A 53 26.82 -5.50 2.61
CA THR A 53 25.76 -6.51 2.52
C THR A 53 24.38 -5.92 2.84
N CYS A 54 24.26 -5.10 3.88
CA CYS A 54 23.01 -4.42 4.20
C CYS A 54 22.55 -3.52 3.05
N ARG A 55 23.46 -2.76 2.43
CA ARG A 55 23.14 -1.92 1.27
C ARG A 55 22.69 -2.77 0.09
N GLU A 56 23.45 -3.80 -0.28
CA GLU A 56 23.09 -4.72 -1.38
C GLU A 56 21.69 -5.33 -1.17
N MET A 57 21.38 -5.79 0.05
CA MET A 57 20.04 -6.30 0.38
C MET A 57 18.94 -5.24 0.24
N GLN A 58 19.19 -4.00 0.67
CA GLN A 58 18.24 -2.89 0.51
C GLN A 58 17.99 -2.59 -0.96
N LEU A 59 19.06 -2.54 -1.77
CA LEU A 59 18.97 -2.29 -3.21
C LEU A 59 18.21 -3.41 -3.93
N GLN A 60 18.48 -4.67 -3.60
CA GLN A 60 17.71 -5.81 -4.13
C GLN A 60 16.23 -5.68 -3.80
N ARG A 61 15.89 -5.33 -2.55
CA ARG A 61 14.49 -5.15 -2.13
C ARG A 61 13.76 -4.04 -2.88
N VAL A 62 14.47 -2.99 -3.29
CA VAL A 62 13.93 -1.94 -4.17
C VAL A 62 13.60 -2.56 -5.52
N GLU A 63 14.56 -3.24 -6.15
CA GLU A 63 14.39 -3.87 -7.47
C GLU A 63 13.29 -4.96 -7.49
N ASP A 64 13.08 -5.63 -6.36
CA ASP A 64 12.02 -6.63 -6.17
C ASP A 64 10.64 -5.98 -5.99
N ARG A 65 10.57 -4.79 -5.39
CA ARG A 65 9.30 -4.13 -5.09
C ARG A 65 8.71 -3.45 -6.32
N CYS A 66 9.45 -2.49 -6.87
CA CYS A 66 8.97 -1.60 -7.91
C CYS A 66 10.14 -0.83 -8.53
N CYS A 67 9.99 -0.39 -9.78
CA CYS A 67 10.93 0.58 -10.35
C CYS A 67 10.80 1.95 -9.65
N THR A 68 11.85 2.76 -9.69
CA THR A 68 11.86 4.13 -9.13
C THR A 68 10.70 4.96 -9.67
N ASP A 69 10.37 4.81 -10.95
CA ASP A 69 9.30 5.57 -11.59
C ASP A 69 7.91 5.15 -11.10
N GLN A 70 7.70 3.86 -10.85
CA GLN A 70 6.46 3.38 -10.25
C GLN A 70 6.30 3.96 -8.85
N TRP A 71 7.34 3.93 -8.01
CA TRP A 71 7.27 4.53 -6.68
C TRP A 71 7.01 6.05 -6.73
N LEU A 72 7.61 6.77 -7.67
CA LEU A 72 7.30 8.19 -7.88
C LEU A 72 5.84 8.40 -8.31
N ASP A 73 5.30 7.55 -9.19
CA ASP A 73 3.89 7.59 -9.61
C ASP A 73 2.95 7.32 -8.41
N GLU A 74 3.31 6.37 -7.54
CA GLU A 74 2.59 6.07 -6.28
C GLU A 74 2.60 7.27 -5.32
N ASN A 75 3.76 7.90 -5.12
CA ASN A 75 3.91 9.01 -4.18
C ASN A 75 3.26 10.31 -4.68
N GLU A 76 3.37 10.58 -5.98
CA GLU A 76 2.71 11.72 -6.63
C GLU A 76 1.18 11.59 -6.53
N ARG A 77 0.64 10.39 -6.72
CA ARG A 77 -0.80 10.17 -6.55
C ARG A 77 -1.27 10.40 -5.12
N GLU A 78 -0.59 9.81 -4.14
CA GLU A 78 -0.91 10.03 -2.72
C GLU A 78 -0.90 11.53 -2.40
N TRP A 79 0.09 12.27 -2.90
CA TRP A 79 0.21 13.70 -2.71
C TRP A 79 -0.97 14.49 -3.29
N LEU A 80 -1.32 14.24 -4.55
CA LEU A 80 -2.41 14.95 -5.23
C LEU A 80 -3.78 14.61 -4.63
N ASP A 81 -3.99 13.38 -4.17
CA ASP A 81 -5.23 12.97 -3.52
C ASP A 81 -5.37 13.63 -2.14
N LEU A 82 -4.28 13.70 -1.36
CA LEU A 82 -4.25 14.43 -0.10
C LEU A 82 -4.49 15.93 -0.32
N ASP A 83 -3.84 16.55 -1.32
CA ASP A 83 -4.07 17.95 -1.66
C ASP A 83 -5.55 18.20 -2.01
N ARG A 84 -6.11 17.41 -2.93
CA ARG A 84 -7.51 17.52 -3.34
C ARG A 84 -8.46 17.34 -2.15
N MET A 85 -8.20 16.36 -1.28
CA MET A 85 -8.97 16.16 -0.04
C MET A 85 -8.86 17.36 0.89
N MET A 86 -7.67 17.95 1.06
CA MET A 86 -7.50 19.11 1.93
C MET A 86 -8.24 20.33 1.37
N ARG A 87 -8.17 20.57 0.05
CA ARG A 87 -8.82 21.69 -0.64
C ARG A 87 -10.34 21.56 -0.70
N SER A 88 -10.87 20.33 -0.74
CA SER A 88 -12.32 20.10 -0.77
C SER A 88 -13.02 20.47 0.55
N ARG A 89 -12.27 20.62 1.65
CA ARG A 89 -12.84 20.89 2.98
C ARG A 89 -13.58 22.23 3.01
N PRO A 90 -14.72 22.33 3.72
CA PRO A 90 -15.50 23.57 3.81
C PRO A 90 -14.68 24.77 4.29
N TRP A 91 -13.72 24.53 5.18
CA TRP A 91 -12.86 25.54 5.82
C TRP A 91 -11.48 25.73 5.17
N ALA A 92 -11.18 25.05 4.06
CA ALA A 92 -9.92 25.26 3.35
C ALA A 92 -9.81 26.70 2.84
N THR A 93 -8.66 27.33 3.06
CA THR A 93 -8.41 28.73 2.68
C THR A 93 -7.81 28.87 1.27
N LYS A 94 -7.24 27.79 0.73
CA LYS A 94 -6.56 27.73 -0.57
C LYS A 94 -7.22 26.69 -1.47
N LYS A 95 -8.50 26.86 -1.78
CA LYS A 95 -9.27 25.84 -2.54
C LYS A 95 -8.85 25.73 -4.00
N ASP A 96 -8.42 26.86 -4.57
CA ASP A 96 -8.11 27.00 -6.00
C ASP A 96 -6.60 26.97 -6.28
N GLU A 97 -5.77 26.79 -5.25
CA GLU A 97 -4.30 26.69 -5.36
C GLU A 97 -3.86 25.26 -5.10
N GLU A 98 -3.46 24.54 -6.15
CA GLU A 98 -2.92 23.17 -6.00
C GLU A 98 -1.56 23.19 -5.31
N PHE A 99 -1.32 22.23 -4.42
CA PHE A 99 -0.03 22.09 -3.77
C PHE A 99 0.95 21.33 -4.66
N PRO A 100 2.06 21.95 -5.12
CA PRO A 100 2.93 21.38 -6.13
C PRO A 100 3.65 20.12 -5.63
N TYR A 101 3.84 19.14 -6.53
CA TYR A 101 4.68 17.96 -6.31
C TYR A 101 6.01 18.13 -7.07
N PRO A 102 7.09 18.62 -6.43
CA PRO A 102 8.34 18.95 -7.13
C PRO A 102 9.24 17.73 -7.36
N PHE A 103 8.99 16.61 -6.67
CA PHE A 103 9.98 15.57 -6.48
C PHE A 103 10.32 14.79 -7.75
N ARG A 104 9.41 14.71 -8.72
CA ARG A 104 9.66 14.05 -10.01
C ARG A 104 10.69 14.81 -10.84
N GLU A 105 10.45 16.11 -11.05
CA GLU A 105 11.35 16.97 -11.81
C GLU A 105 12.75 17.00 -11.19
N VAL A 106 12.82 17.16 -9.86
CA VAL A 106 14.07 17.14 -9.11
C VAL A 106 14.77 15.78 -9.22
N THR A 107 14.04 14.67 -9.17
CA THR A 107 14.63 13.34 -9.38
C THR A 107 15.24 13.20 -10.77
N ASP A 108 14.56 13.68 -11.81
CA ASP A 108 15.07 13.63 -13.18
C ASP A 108 16.30 14.54 -13.37
N GLU A 109 16.38 15.69 -12.69
CA GLU A 109 17.59 16.53 -12.62
C GLU A 109 18.75 15.83 -11.91
N MET A 110 18.46 15.20 -10.78
CA MET A 110 19.48 14.45 -10.03
C MET A 110 20.01 13.28 -10.85
N ARG A 111 19.15 12.52 -11.55
CA ARG A 111 19.56 11.45 -12.48
C ARG A 111 20.46 11.97 -13.60
N ARG A 112 20.17 13.15 -14.17
CA ARG A 112 21.05 13.78 -15.18
C ARG A 112 22.45 14.07 -14.62
N ALA A 113 22.56 14.40 -13.33
CA ALA A 113 23.83 14.70 -12.67
C ALA A 113 24.57 13.46 -12.12
N GLU A 114 23.84 12.40 -11.78
CA GLU A 114 24.36 11.25 -11.03
C GLU A 114 24.46 9.96 -11.87
N GLY A 115 23.76 9.91 -13.01
CA GLY A 115 23.54 8.68 -13.76
C GLY A 115 22.33 7.88 -13.25
N PRO A 116 22.19 6.63 -13.68
CA PRO A 116 21.04 5.80 -13.34
C PRO A 116 21.01 5.48 -11.84
N TRP A 117 19.81 5.48 -11.28
CA TRP A 117 19.55 5.06 -9.92
C TRP A 117 19.22 3.58 -9.84
N VAL A 118 19.28 3.03 -8.63
CA VAL A 118 18.82 1.66 -8.38
C VAL A 118 17.33 1.56 -8.72
N GLY A 119 16.95 0.49 -9.42
CA GLY A 119 15.59 0.32 -9.95
C GLY A 119 15.36 0.91 -11.35
N ASP A 120 16.31 1.67 -11.91
CA ASP A 120 16.22 2.19 -13.29
C ASP A 120 16.55 1.11 -14.34
N SER A 121 17.04 -0.05 -13.91
CA SER A 121 17.30 -1.24 -14.76
C SER A 121 16.02 -1.90 -15.29
N LYS A 122 14.87 -1.63 -14.67
CA LYS A 122 13.53 -2.05 -15.10
C LYS A 122 12.68 -0.82 -15.45
N PRO A 123 13.06 -0.03 -16.46
CA PRO A 123 12.38 1.23 -16.74
C PRO A 123 10.94 0.96 -17.19
N PHE A 124 10.02 1.75 -16.66
CA PHE A 124 8.63 1.77 -17.13
C PHE A 124 8.51 2.81 -18.25
N CYS A 125 8.05 2.43 -19.45
CA CYS A 125 7.92 3.37 -20.57
C CYS A 125 7.01 4.55 -20.19
N ARG A 126 7.55 5.78 -20.23
CA ARG A 126 6.88 7.03 -19.82
C ARG A 126 6.08 7.70 -20.93
N GLU A 127 6.35 7.36 -22.18
CA GLU A 127 5.70 7.98 -23.32
C GLU A 127 4.29 7.43 -23.50
N TRP A 128 3.31 8.33 -23.42
CA TRP A 128 1.92 8.02 -23.74
C TRP A 128 1.75 8.09 -25.25
N THR A 129 1.31 7.00 -25.86
CA THR A 129 1.01 6.94 -27.30
C THR A 129 -0.43 7.30 -27.62
N ARG A 130 -1.21 7.63 -26.58
CA ARG A 130 -2.60 8.06 -26.64
C ARG A 130 -2.73 9.33 -27.49
N GLY A 131 -3.63 9.31 -28.46
CA GLY A 131 -4.08 10.49 -29.20
C GLY A 131 -5.05 11.36 -28.40
N PRO A 132 -5.79 12.27 -29.07
CA PRO A 132 -6.82 13.09 -28.42
C PRO A 132 -7.86 12.21 -27.72
N ALA A 133 -8.20 12.57 -26.49
CA ALA A 133 -9.16 11.85 -25.69
C ALA A 133 -9.93 12.80 -24.76
N PRO A 134 -11.20 12.47 -24.43
CA PRO A 134 -12.09 13.39 -23.72
C PRO A 134 -11.76 13.59 -22.23
N CYS A 135 -10.95 12.70 -21.63
CA CYS A 135 -10.64 12.72 -20.21
C CYS A 135 -9.31 12.03 -19.88
N GLU A 136 -8.78 12.29 -18.69
CA GLU A 136 -7.60 11.60 -18.17
C GLU A 136 -7.86 10.11 -17.95
N VAL A 137 -6.79 9.32 -17.93
CA VAL A 137 -6.89 7.86 -17.75
C VAL A 137 -7.52 7.49 -16.41
N LEU A 138 -7.26 8.27 -15.37
CA LEU A 138 -7.84 8.07 -14.05
C LEU A 138 -8.48 9.36 -13.58
N THR A 139 -9.80 9.34 -13.46
CA THR A 139 -10.59 10.48 -13.00
C THR A 139 -11.24 10.14 -11.66
N ASN A 140 -10.93 10.89 -10.59
CA ASN A 140 -11.65 10.77 -9.32
C ASN A 140 -12.96 11.56 -9.43
N ILE A 141 -14.09 10.87 -9.37
CA ILE A 141 -15.41 11.51 -9.45
C ILE A 141 -16.05 11.72 -8.06
N ARG A 142 -15.54 11.02 -7.04
CA ARG A 142 -15.92 11.24 -5.65
C ARG A 142 -14.69 11.12 -4.75
N PRO A 143 -14.15 12.25 -4.23
CA PRO A 143 -13.06 12.23 -3.27
C PRO A 143 -13.55 11.80 -1.89
N VAL A 144 -12.64 11.31 -1.05
CA VAL A 144 -12.95 10.95 0.34
C VAL A 144 -12.89 12.13 1.30
N ALA A 145 -13.62 12.04 2.40
CA ALA A 145 -13.52 12.97 3.53
C ALA A 145 -12.34 12.63 4.46
N GLU A 146 -11.97 11.35 4.52
CA GLU A 146 -10.88 10.80 5.34
C GLU A 146 -9.93 9.95 4.48
N TYR A 147 -8.63 10.07 4.69
CA TYR A 147 -7.61 9.32 3.96
C TYR A 147 -6.84 8.34 4.87
N PRO A 148 -6.51 7.13 4.41
CA PRO A 148 -6.91 6.53 3.13
C PRO A 148 -8.41 6.15 3.11
N PRO A 149 -9.02 6.03 1.92
CA PRO A 149 -10.38 5.47 1.80
C PRO A 149 -10.49 4.10 2.47
N ARG A 150 -11.65 3.81 3.05
CA ARG A 150 -11.98 2.45 3.51
C ARG A 150 -12.24 1.54 2.30
N PHE A 151 -13.04 2.05 1.36
CA PHE A 151 -13.39 1.36 0.13
C PHE A 151 -13.04 2.22 -1.08
N ARG A 152 -12.68 1.56 -2.17
CA ARG A 152 -12.49 2.18 -3.49
C ARG A 152 -13.23 1.37 -4.53
N VAL A 153 -13.95 2.05 -5.43
CA VAL A 153 -14.48 1.40 -6.63
C VAL A 153 -13.84 2.02 -7.86
N LEU A 154 -13.22 1.17 -8.69
CA LEU A 154 -12.71 1.55 -10.01
C LEU A 154 -13.72 1.12 -11.06
N LEU A 155 -14.23 2.09 -11.82
CA LEU A 155 -15.19 1.90 -12.91
C LEU A 155 -14.44 1.94 -14.24
N PHE A 156 -14.33 0.81 -14.92
CA PHE A 156 -13.72 0.73 -16.25
C PHE A 156 -14.77 1.07 -17.30
N THR A 157 -14.52 2.14 -18.06
CA THR A 157 -15.48 2.64 -19.06
C THR A 157 -15.79 1.58 -20.12
N PRO A 158 -17.02 1.58 -20.69
CA PRO A 158 -17.31 0.79 -21.87
C PRO A 158 -16.48 1.29 -23.08
N GLU A 159 -16.49 0.51 -24.15
CA GLU A 159 -16.03 0.97 -25.46
C GLU A 159 -16.71 2.26 -25.88
N LEU A 160 -15.98 3.16 -26.53
CA LEU A 160 -16.47 4.49 -26.95
C LEU A 160 -16.89 5.41 -25.78
N GLY A 161 -16.73 4.95 -24.54
CA GLY A 161 -17.13 5.69 -23.35
C GLY A 161 -16.16 6.80 -22.97
N SER A 162 -16.39 7.43 -21.82
CA SER A 162 -15.48 8.41 -21.21
C SER A 162 -15.81 8.54 -19.71
N CYS A 163 -15.20 9.50 -19.02
CA CYS A 163 -15.55 9.78 -17.63
C CYS A 163 -17.03 10.16 -17.42
N SER A 164 -17.76 10.56 -18.48
CA SER A 164 -19.21 10.80 -18.39
C SER A 164 -20.07 9.55 -18.61
N SER A 165 -19.50 8.39 -19.00
CA SER A 165 -20.29 7.17 -19.20
C SER A 165 -20.93 6.67 -17.91
N PHE A 166 -20.34 7.00 -16.76
CA PHE A 166 -20.94 6.77 -15.46
C PHE A 166 -21.52 8.09 -14.93
N SER A 167 -22.84 8.14 -14.73
CA SER A 167 -23.49 9.34 -14.18
C SER A 167 -22.94 9.66 -12.80
N SER A 168 -22.24 10.79 -12.68
CA SER A 168 -21.65 11.22 -11.41
C SER A 168 -22.70 11.36 -10.31
N THR A 169 -23.92 11.81 -10.62
CA THR A 169 -25.01 11.95 -9.64
C THR A 169 -25.52 10.61 -9.15
N SER A 170 -25.69 9.64 -10.04
CA SER A 170 -26.21 8.31 -9.68
C SER A 170 -25.16 7.50 -8.92
N TRP A 171 -23.93 7.46 -9.43
CA TRP A 171 -22.83 6.73 -8.80
C TRP A 171 -22.36 7.37 -7.50
N ALA A 172 -22.48 8.70 -7.33
CA ALA A 172 -22.15 9.37 -6.08
C ALA A 172 -23.00 8.91 -4.88
N THR A 173 -24.11 8.18 -5.09
CA THR A 173 -24.93 7.62 -4.02
C THR A 173 -24.37 6.33 -3.41
N LEU A 174 -23.34 5.71 -4.01
CA LEU A 174 -22.77 4.44 -3.55
C LEU A 174 -22.29 4.53 -2.09
N ALA A 175 -22.86 3.71 -1.20
CA ALA A 175 -22.54 3.75 0.23
C ALA A 175 -21.23 3.01 0.58
N PRO A 176 -20.65 3.27 1.76
CA PRO A 176 -20.86 4.45 2.61
C PRO A 176 -20.26 5.72 1.97
N LEU A 177 -21.03 6.82 1.99
CA LEU A 177 -20.65 8.07 1.30
C LEU A 177 -19.34 8.68 1.81
N ASP A 178 -19.06 8.57 3.11
CA ASP A 178 -17.94 9.27 3.73
C ASP A 178 -16.58 8.59 3.50
N THR A 179 -16.59 7.28 3.25
CA THR A 179 -15.37 6.44 3.25
C THR A 179 -15.16 5.63 1.97
N THR A 180 -15.95 5.86 0.93
CA THR A 180 -15.83 5.18 -0.36
C THR A 180 -15.45 6.19 -1.45
N ASP A 181 -14.24 6.13 -2.00
CA ASP A 181 -13.93 6.90 -3.22
C ASP A 181 -14.32 6.16 -4.49
N LEU A 182 -14.56 6.95 -5.54
CA LEU A 182 -14.96 6.47 -6.86
C LEU A 182 -14.03 7.03 -7.91
N TRP A 183 -13.53 6.14 -8.75
CA TRP A 183 -12.62 6.47 -9.83
C TRP A 183 -13.08 5.84 -11.12
N ILE A 184 -12.89 6.54 -12.21
CA ILE A 184 -13.12 6.03 -13.55
C ILE A 184 -11.77 5.76 -14.22
N VAL A 185 -11.65 4.56 -14.79
CA VAL A 185 -10.54 4.16 -15.66
C VAL A 185 -10.97 4.32 -17.11
N SER A 186 -10.43 5.36 -17.74
CA SER A 186 -10.73 5.75 -19.12
C SER A 186 -9.58 5.38 -20.05
N TRP A 187 -9.87 4.52 -21.01
CA TRP A 187 -8.87 3.90 -21.88
C TRP A 187 -8.98 4.33 -23.35
N GLN A 188 -9.66 5.44 -23.62
CA GLN A 188 -9.94 5.90 -24.99
C GLN A 188 -8.73 6.48 -25.71
N GLY A 189 -8.72 6.53 -27.04
CA GLY A 189 -7.75 7.33 -27.80
C GLY A 189 -6.41 6.65 -28.12
N TRP A 190 -6.28 5.36 -27.80
CA TRP A 190 -5.28 4.49 -28.43
C TRP A 190 -5.88 3.79 -29.65
N THR A 191 -5.05 3.22 -30.50
CA THR A 191 -5.47 2.46 -31.69
C THR A 191 -5.09 0.98 -31.64
N ASP A 192 -4.31 0.58 -30.64
CA ASP A 192 -3.76 -0.76 -30.46
C ASP A 192 -4.00 -1.23 -29.01
N PHE A 193 -4.60 -2.40 -28.85
CA PHE A 193 -5.01 -2.92 -27.55
C PHE A 193 -3.82 -3.20 -26.63
N ASP A 194 -2.75 -3.84 -27.13
CA ASP A 194 -1.60 -4.23 -26.32
C ASP A 194 -0.84 -3.01 -25.77
N THR A 195 -0.69 -1.98 -26.60
CA THR A 195 -0.10 -0.71 -26.17
C THR A 195 -0.99 0.01 -25.15
N MET A 196 -2.32 0.03 -25.39
CA MET A 196 -3.29 0.64 -24.50
C MET A 196 -3.28 -0.02 -23.13
N ILE A 197 -3.39 -1.35 -23.08
CA ILE A 197 -3.56 -2.08 -21.83
C ILE A 197 -2.32 -1.98 -20.93
N GLU A 198 -1.12 -1.93 -21.50
CA GLU A 198 0.13 -1.73 -20.76
C GLU A 198 0.16 -0.33 -20.10
N GLN A 199 -0.21 0.70 -20.86
CA GLN A 199 -0.23 2.07 -20.35
C GLN A 199 -1.36 2.29 -19.32
N VAL A 200 -2.54 1.71 -19.53
CA VAL A 200 -3.63 1.74 -18.53
C VAL A 200 -3.21 1.01 -17.26
N THR A 201 -2.60 -0.18 -17.39
CA THR A 201 -2.07 -0.96 -16.26
C THR A 201 -1.14 -0.11 -15.40
N ARG A 202 -0.21 0.63 -16.01
CA ARG A 202 0.69 1.56 -15.31
C ARG A 202 -0.08 2.58 -14.47
N LYS A 203 -1.10 3.21 -15.03
CA LYS A 203 -1.88 4.23 -14.31
C LYS A 203 -2.60 3.61 -13.13
N VAL A 204 -3.21 2.44 -13.29
CA VAL A 204 -3.88 1.76 -12.18
C VAL A 204 -2.86 1.34 -11.11
N LEU A 205 -1.62 0.97 -11.47
CA LEU A 205 -0.57 0.56 -10.50
C LEU A 205 -0.16 1.67 -9.52
N SER A 206 -0.43 2.93 -9.85
CA SER A 206 -0.04 4.06 -9.00
C SER A 206 -0.89 4.23 -7.73
N PHE A 207 -1.91 3.40 -7.50
CA PHE A 207 -2.49 3.28 -6.16
C PHE A 207 -1.51 2.52 -5.24
N ALA A 208 -1.28 3.04 -4.03
CA ALA A 208 -0.32 2.50 -3.04
C ALA A 208 -0.83 2.55 -1.59
N ASP A 209 -2.16 2.62 -1.38
CA ASP A 209 -2.77 2.87 -0.06
C ASP A 209 -3.41 1.65 0.61
N ALA A 210 -3.45 0.52 -0.09
CA ALA A 210 -4.05 -0.74 0.34
C ALA A 210 -5.56 -0.64 0.66
N ALA A 211 -6.27 0.35 0.11
CA ALA A 211 -7.72 0.44 0.24
C ALA A 211 -8.41 -0.85 -0.25
N THR A 212 -9.53 -1.22 0.39
CA THR A 212 -10.37 -2.32 -0.10
C THR A 212 -10.96 -1.90 -1.44
N THR A 213 -10.40 -2.44 -2.53
CA THR A 213 -10.73 -1.97 -3.87
C THR A 213 -11.57 -3.02 -4.61
N VAL A 214 -12.73 -2.64 -5.13
CA VAL A 214 -13.54 -3.44 -6.07
C VAL A 214 -13.41 -2.84 -7.45
N TRP A 215 -13.18 -3.67 -8.45
CA TRP A 215 -13.20 -3.25 -9.85
C TRP A 215 -14.53 -3.59 -10.47
N TYR A 216 -15.08 -2.66 -11.24
CA TYR A 216 -16.30 -2.84 -11.98
C TYR A 216 -16.05 -2.53 -13.45
N GLY A 217 -16.23 -3.52 -14.32
CA GLY A 217 -16.15 -3.36 -15.76
C GLY A 217 -17.50 -3.59 -16.42
N HIS A 218 -17.87 -2.70 -17.34
CA HIS A 218 -19.05 -2.84 -18.16
C HIS A 218 -18.68 -2.87 -19.64
N SER A 219 -19.37 -3.71 -20.42
CA SER A 219 -19.06 -3.94 -21.82
C SER A 219 -17.57 -4.26 -22.03
N MET A 220 -16.88 -3.70 -23.04
CA MET A 220 -15.44 -3.94 -23.22
C MET A 220 -14.59 -3.50 -22.02
N GLY A 221 -15.09 -2.60 -21.17
CA GLY A 221 -14.49 -2.29 -19.88
C GLY A 221 -14.31 -3.53 -18.98
N ALA A 222 -15.13 -4.57 -19.14
CA ALA A 222 -14.98 -5.85 -18.46
C ALA A 222 -13.73 -6.62 -18.91
N VAL A 223 -13.50 -6.68 -20.23
CA VAL A 223 -12.27 -7.28 -20.80
C VAL A 223 -11.05 -6.47 -20.38
N VAL A 224 -11.12 -5.14 -20.45
CA VAL A 224 -10.02 -4.28 -20.01
C VAL A 224 -9.71 -4.48 -18.52
N ALA A 225 -10.72 -4.52 -17.65
CA ALA A 225 -10.51 -4.76 -16.22
C ALA A 225 -9.86 -6.14 -15.95
N TYR A 226 -10.29 -7.18 -16.66
CA TYR A 226 -9.68 -8.51 -16.60
C TYR A 226 -8.23 -8.51 -17.08
N GLU A 227 -7.94 -7.90 -18.23
CA GLU A 227 -6.61 -7.86 -18.85
C GLU A 227 -5.62 -7.02 -18.03
N VAL A 228 -6.09 -5.93 -17.39
CA VAL A 228 -5.31 -5.18 -16.39
C VAL A 228 -5.05 -6.09 -15.18
N LEU A 229 -6.06 -6.80 -14.67
CA LEU A 229 -5.91 -7.65 -13.49
C LEU A 229 -4.90 -8.78 -13.71
N LYS A 230 -4.94 -9.46 -14.86
CA LYS A 230 -3.97 -10.51 -15.22
C LYS A 230 -2.53 -9.99 -15.29
N ARG A 231 -2.34 -8.74 -15.73
CA ARG A 231 -1.02 -8.09 -15.70
C ARG A 231 -0.63 -7.69 -14.27
N PHE A 232 -1.59 -7.20 -13.49
CA PHE A 232 -1.42 -6.85 -12.07
C PHE A 232 -0.90 -8.01 -11.22
N GLU A 233 -1.33 -9.24 -11.48
CA GLU A 233 -0.87 -10.44 -10.77
C GLU A 233 0.65 -10.69 -10.89
N ARG A 234 1.31 -10.07 -11.88
CA ARG A 234 2.77 -10.12 -12.06
C ARG A 234 3.51 -9.08 -11.23
N PHE A 235 2.81 -8.09 -10.69
CA PHE A 235 3.39 -7.01 -9.89
C PHE A 235 3.22 -7.29 -8.40
N HIS A 236 4.25 -6.92 -7.63
CA HIS A 236 4.21 -6.95 -6.17
C HIS A 236 3.52 -5.67 -5.64
N SER A 237 2.22 -5.52 -5.94
CA SER A 237 1.45 -4.33 -5.56
C SER A 237 0.56 -4.57 -4.34
N PRO A 238 0.50 -3.62 -3.38
CA PRO A 238 -0.44 -3.72 -2.28
C PRO A 238 -1.90 -3.51 -2.70
N ASN A 239 -2.20 -3.21 -3.98
CA ASN A 239 -3.52 -2.76 -4.44
C ASN A 239 -4.22 -3.70 -5.42
N LEU A 240 -3.92 -5.01 -5.34
CA LEU A 240 -4.77 -6.02 -5.98
C LEU A 240 -6.22 -5.87 -5.50
N PRO A 241 -7.22 -5.79 -6.39
CA PRO A 241 -8.62 -5.66 -5.98
C PRO A 241 -9.08 -6.88 -5.20
N VAL A 242 -10.04 -6.71 -4.29
CA VAL A 242 -10.59 -7.80 -3.48
C VAL A 242 -11.67 -8.61 -4.21
N ALA A 243 -12.25 -8.02 -5.27
CA ALA A 243 -13.21 -8.66 -6.16
C ALA A 243 -13.24 -7.92 -7.50
N LEU A 244 -13.54 -8.65 -8.58
CA LEU A 244 -13.82 -8.10 -9.90
C LEU A 244 -15.27 -8.35 -10.26
N MET A 245 -15.99 -7.27 -10.54
CA MET A 245 -17.39 -7.25 -10.94
C MET A 245 -17.49 -6.91 -12.43
N LEU A 246 -18.20 -7.73 -13.21
CA LEU A 246 -18.25 -7.60 -14.66
C LEU A 246 -19.70 -7.63 -15.15
N SER A 247 -20.00 -6.87 -16.19
CA SER A 247 -21.37 -6.73 -16.67
C SER A 247 -21.43 -6.50 -18.19
N GLY A 248 -22.50 -6.97 -18.83
CA GLY A 248 -22.78 -6.68 -20.24
C GLY A 248 -21.66 -7.07 -21.20
N CYS A 249 -20.91 -8.14 -20.93
CA CYS A 249 -19.78 -8.53 -21.79
C CYS A 249 -19.59 -10.05 -21.82
N PRO A 250 -19.44 -10.68 -23.00
CA PRO A 250 -19.05 -12.08 -23.09
C PRO A 250 -17.69 -12.33 -22.43
N ALA A 251 -17.47 -13.56 -21.96
CA ALA A 251 -16.15 -13.98 -21.50
C ALA A 251 -15.07 -13.79 -22.59
N PRO A 252 -13.81 -13.49 -22.24
CA PRO A 252 -12.77 -13.10 -23.19
C PRO A 252 -12.59 -14.04 -24.40
N HIS A 253 -12.68 -15.35 -24.17
CA HIS A 253 -12.57 -16.37 -25.23
C HIS A 253 -13.74 -16.38 -26.23
N LEU A 254 -14.89 -15.81 -25.86
CA LEU A 254 -16.11 -15.69 -26.66
C LEU A 254 -16.29 -14.28 -27.25
N PHE A 255 -15.51 -13.30 -26.77
CA PHE A 255 -15.71 -11.89 -27.11
C PHE A 255 -15.69 -11.63 -28.63
N ALA A 256 -14.66 -12.11 -29.33
CA ALA A 256 -14.54 -11.88 -30.77
C ALA A 256 -15.62 -12.58 -31.62
N GLU A 257 -16.19 -13.67 -31.10
CA GLU A 257 -17.21 -14.47 -31.83
C GLU A 257 -18.63 -13.91 -31.62
N HIS A 258 -18.90 -13.32 -30.46
CA HIS A 258 -20.26 -12.93 -30.06
C HIS A 258 -20.46 -11.42 -29.85
N TYR A 259 -19.40 -10.64 -29.62
CA TYR A 259 -19.47 -9.20 -29.41
C TYR A 259 -19.15 -8.43 -30.70
N THR A 260 -19.97 -8.63 -31.73
CA THR A 260 -19.75 -8.07 -33.08
C THR A 260 -20.53 -6.77 -33.31
N LEU A 261 -20.16 -5.70 -32.58
CA LEU A 261 -20.82 -4.38 -32.70
C LEU A 261 -20.94 -3.86 -34.13
N HIS A 262 -19.96 -4.16 -34.97
CA HIS A 262 -19.94 -3.72 -36.37
C HIS A 262 -20.96 -4.46 -37.25
N GLU A 263 -21.39 -5.66 -36.89
CA GLU A 263 -22.46 -6.39 -37.58
C GLU A 263 -23.83 -5.88 -37.14
N LYS A 264 -24.01 -5.63 -35.83
CA LYS A 264 -25.26 -5.08 -35.29
C LYS A 264 -25.48 -3.61 -35.66
N TYR A 265 -24.40 -2.82 -35.72
CA TYR A 265 -24.42 -1.41 -36.11
C TYR A 265 -23.47 -1.15 -37.29
N PRO A 266 -23.84 -1.53 -38.54
CA PRO A 266 -22.98 -1.38 -39.72
C PRO A 266 -22.54 0.06 -40.02
N TRP A 267 -23.28 1.04 -39.50
CA TRP A 267 -22.97 2.45 -39.64
C TRP A 267 -21.72 2.87 -38.83
N LEU A 268 -21.35 2.15 -37.78
CA LEU A 268 -20.10 2.41 -37.03
C LEU A 268 -18.87 2.28 -37.94
N GLN A 269 -18.89 1.33 -38.89
CA GLN A 269 -17.81 1.19 -39.86
C GLN A 269 -17.73 2.35 -40.86
N LYS A 270 -18.73 3.23 -40.92
CA LYS A 270 -18.70 4.41 -41.80
C LYS A 270 -18.07 5.62 -41.13
N LEU A 271 -17.86 5.59 -39.81
CA LEU A 271 -17.17 6.64 -39.06
C LEU A 271 -15.66 6.54 -39.34
N ARG A 272 -15.14 7.45 -40.17
CA ARG A 272 -13.74 7.54 -40.58
C ARG A 272 -13.11 8.90 -40.25
N ILE A 273 -13.93 9.95 -40.24
CA ILE A 273 -13.55 11.31 -39.85
C ILE A 273 -14.62 11.91 -38.92
N GLY A 274 -14.26 12.95 -38.17
CA GLY A 274 -15.17 13.59 -37.22
C GLY A 274 -16.45 14.16 -37.82
N ASN A 275 -16.48 14.50 -39.11
CA ASN A 275 -17.66 15.02 -39.79
C ASN A 275 -18.70 13.93 -40.13
N ASP A 276 -18.32 12.65 -40.10
CA ASP A 276 -19.24 11.55 -40.37
C ASP A 276 -20.33 11.42 -39.29
N PHE A 277 -20.10 12.02 -38.11
CA PHE A 277 -21.08 12.10 -37.03
C PHE A 277 -22.24 13.05 -37.34
N ASP A 278 -22.03 14.05 -38.21
CA ASP A 278 -23.03 15.08 -38.51
C ASP A 278 -24.16 14.58 -39.44
N ILE A 279 -23.96 13.42 -40.05
CA ILE A 279 -24.92 12.77 -40.96
C ILE A 279 -25.64 11.56 -40.32
N LEU A 280 -25.35 11.27 -39.04
CA LEU A 280 -26.01 10.19 -38.31
C LEU A 280 -27.50 10.49 -38.13
N GLN A 281 -28.33 9.49 -38.36
CA GLN A 281 -29.76 9.59 -38.12
C GLN A 281 -30.05 9.67 -36.61
N PRO A 282 -31.19 10.27 -36.20
CA PRO A 282 -31.55 10.38 -34.78
C PRO A 282 -31.50 9.04 -34.02
N GLU A 283 -31.91 7.94 -34.65
CA GLU A 283 -31.88 6.60 -34.05
C GLU A 283 -30.44 6.07 -33.88
N GLN A 284 -29.53 6.43 -34.79
CA GLN A 284 -28.11 6.06 -34.68
C GLN A 284 -27.43 6.86 -33.56
N MET A 285 -27.78 8.14 -33.42
CA MET A 285 -27.32 8.97 -32.32
C MET A 285 -27.86 8.48 -30.97
N ASP A 286 -29.12 8.03 -30.94
CA ASP A 286 -29.73 7.46 -29.74
C ASP A 286 -29.04 6.14 -29.32
N ALA A 287 -28.78 5.24 -30.28
CA ALA A 287 -28.02 4.02 -30.02
C ALA A 287 -26.60 4.32 -29.51
N LEU A 288 -25.91 5.31 -30.09
CA LEU A 288 -24.58 5.74 -29.66
C LEU A 288 -24.58 6.23 -28.20
N LYS A 289 -25.60 7.01 -27.81
CA LYS A 289 -25.72 7.55 -26.45
C LYS A 289 -26.19 6.52 -25.44
N ARG A 290 -27.29 5.82 -25.71
CA ARG A 290 -27.92 4.91 -24.73
C ARG A 290 -27.27 3.54 -24.70
N GLN A 291 -27.07 2.91 -25.85
CA GLN A 291 -26.57 1.54 -25.90
C GLN A 291 -25.06 1.48 -25.73
N LEU A 292 -24.30 2.41 -26.34
CA LEU A 292 -22.83 2.42 -26.29
C LEU A 292 -22.24 3.43 -25.30
N GLN A 293 -23.08 4.19 -24.59
CA GLN A 293 -22.68 5.16 -23.56
C GLN A 293 -21.62 6.19 -24.00
N ALA A 294 -21.59 6.55 -25.28
CA ALA A 294 -20.64 7.53 -25.81
C ALA A 294 -21.11 8.95 -25.48
N SER A 295 -20.58 9.50 -24.37
CA SER A 295 -20.86 10.84 -23.80
C SER A 295 -22.35 11.17 -23.69
N PRO A 296 -23.00 10.73 -22.60
CA PRO A 296 -24.45 10.80 -22.46
C PRO A 296 -24.98 12.24 -22.28
N ASP A 297 -24.17 13.15 -21.75
CA ASP A 297 -24.61 14.48 -21.34
C ASP A 297 -24.53 15.54 -22.45
N ALA A 298 -23.87 15.25 -23.58
CA ALA A 298 -23.67 16.21 -24.67
C ALA A 298 -23.39 15.54 -26.01
N GLU A 299 -23.53 16.27 -27.12
CA GLU A 299 -22.99 15.79 -28.38
C GLU A 299 -21.46 15.63 -28.29
N PRO A 300 -20.90 14.53 -28.83
CA PRO A 300 -19.46 14.33 -28.85
C PRO A 300 -18.75 15.51 -29.51
N ASN A 301 -17.86 16.17 -28.76
CA ASN A 301 -16.98 17.19 -29.32
C ASN A 301 -15.94 16.56 -30.28
N VAL A 302 -15.16 17.39 -30.97
CA VAL A 302 -14.19 16.92 -31.97
C VAL A 302 -13.18 15.91 -31.42
N GLU A 303 -12.70 16.09 -30.19
CA GLU A 303 -11.75 15.18 -29.55
C GLU A 303 -12.40 13.85 -29.20
N HIS A 304 -13.62 13.89 -28.67
CA HIS A 304 -14.38 12.71 -28.36
C HIS A 304 -14.73 11.91 -29.61
N ARG A 305 -15.17 12.57 -30.70
CA ARG A 305 -15.40 11.92 -32.00
C ARG A 305 -14.15 11.20 -32.53
N LYS A 306 -12.97 11.82 -32.35
CA LYS A 306 -11.68 11.18 -32.71
C LYS A 306 -11.38 9.98 -31.84
N ALA A 307 -11.59 10.10 -30.53
CA ALA A 307 -11.38 9.01 -29.58
C ALA A 307 -12.28 7.80 -29.91
N ILE A 308 -13.57 8.02 -30.21
CA ILE A 308 -14.50 6.96 -30.62
C ILE A 308 -13.95 6.16 -31.82
N MET A 309 -13.42 6.84 -32.84
CA MET A 309 -12.85 6.16 -34.01
C MET A 309 -11.60 5.34 -33.67
N SER A 310 -10.77 5.83 -32.77
CA SER A 310 -9.59 5.12 -32.26
C SER A 310 -10.00 3.87 -31.45
N ASP A 311 -11.03 3.99 -30.62
CA ASP A 311 -11.54 2.89 -29.80
C ASP A 311 -12.13 1.75 -30.65
N LEU A 312 -12.79 2.09 -31.77
CA LEU A 312 -13.23 1.07 -32.76
C LEU A 312 -12.05 0.26 -33.33
N GLN A 313 -10.87 0.86 -33.44
CA GLN A 313 -9.65 0.13 -33.86
C GLN A 313 -9.12 -0.75 -32.73
N VAL A 314 -9.15 -0.25 -31.48
CA VAL A 314 -8.77 -1.03 -30.29
C VAL A 314 -9.63 -2.28 -30.17
N LEU A 315 -10.96 -2.15 -30.28
CA LEU A 315 -11.93 -3.25 -30.35
C LEU A 315 -11.51 -4.32 -31.36
N GLN A 316 -11.13 -3.90 -32.57
CA GLN A 316 -10.73 -4.81 -33.65
C GLN A 316 -9.34 -5.42 -33.47
N SER A 317 -8.48 -4.78 -32.68
CA SER A 317 -7.12 -5.27 -32.41
C SER A 317 -7.06 -6.30 -31.29
N TYR A 318 -8.07 -6.39 -30.42
CA TYR A 318 -8.08 -7.35 -29.31
C TYR A 318 -7.95 -8.80 -29.80
N ARG A 319 -7.03 -9.56 -29.19
CA ARG A 319 -6.83 -10.98 -29.45
C ARG A 319 -6.76 -11.72 -28.13
N PHE A 320 -7.67 -12.66 -27.91
CA PHE A 320 -7.61 -13.54 -26.75
C PHE A 320 -6.58 -14.65 -26.98
N ASP A 321 -5.60 -14.77 -26.09
CA ASP A 321 -4.62 -15.86 -26.13
C ASP A 321 -5.24 -17.16 -25.61
N ARG A 322 -5.65 -18.04 -26.53
CA ARG A 322 -6.22 -19.35 -26.19
C ARG A 322 -5.18 -20.33 -25.61
N ALA A 323 -3.89 -20.03 -25.72
CA ALA A 323 -2.82 -20.87 -25.18
C ALA A 323 -2.54 -20.58 -23.70
N ASP A 324 -3.09 -19.51 -23.13
CA ASP A 324 -2.92 -19.18 -21.71
C ASP A 324 -3.66 -20.21 -20.83
N SER A 325 -2.89 -21.14 -20.28
CA SER A 325 -3.39 -22.14 -19.32
C SER A 325 -3.81 -21.53 -17.98
N GLU A 326 -3.45 -20.28 -17.70
CA GLU A 326 -3.70 -19.55 -16.45
C GLU A 326 -4.74 -18.44 -16.63
N ARG A 327 -5.75 -18.63 -17.48
CA ARG A 327 -6.81 -17.64 -17.72
C ARG A 327 -7.59 -17.23 -16.46
N ALA A 328 -7.61 -18.06 -15.41
CA ALA A 328 -8.29 -17.73 -14.17
C ALA A 328 -7.57 -16.58 -13.43
N VAL A 329 -8.36 -15.68 -12.84
CA VAL A 329 -7.84 -14.67 -11.90
C VAL A 329 -7.76 -15.27 -10.50
N ALA A 330 -6.98 -14.65 -9.61
CA ALA A 330 -6.81 -15.11 -8.25
C ALA A 330 -7.91 -14.65 -7.26
N ILE A 331 -8.82 -13.79 -7.71
CA ILE A 331 -9.82 -13.13 -6.85
C ILE A 331 -11.24 -13.55 -7.22
N PRO A 332 -12.22 -13.36 -6.33
CA PRO A 332 -13.62 -13.62 -6.63
C PRO A 332 -14.12 -12.82 -7.85
N LEU A 333 -14.90 -13.50 -8.69
CA LEU A 333 -15.60 -12.90 -9.83
C LEU A 333 -17.10 -12.84 -9.55
N ILE A 334 -17.68 -11.67 -9.76
CA ILE A 334 -19.12 -11.46 -9.73
C ILE A 334 -19.54 -10.96 -11.10
N THR A 335 -20.50 -11.62 -11.71
CA THR A 335 -20.97 -11.25 -13.04
C THR A 335 -22.44 -10.90 -13.03
N ILE A 336 -22.78 -9.90 -13.82
CA ILE A 336 -24.08 -9.26 -13.82
C ILE A 336 -24.61 -9.28 -15.24
N SER A 337 -25.78 -9.88 -15.42
CA SER A 337 -26.52 -9.85 -16.68
C SER A 337 -27.86 -9.20 -16.51
N HIS A 338 -28.43 -8.86 -17.66
CA HIS A 338 -29.81 -8.44 -17.81
C HIS A 338 -30.37 -9.20 -19.01
N ASP A 339 -31.52 -9.86 -18.86
CA ASP A 339 -32.16 -10.66 -19.92
C ASP A 339 -32.64 -9.86 -21.15
N GLU A 340 -33.00 -8.58 -20.98
CA GLU A 340 -33.32 -7.67 -22.09
C GLU A 340 -32.06 -6.96 -22.67
N ASP A 341 -30.84 -7.39 -22.29
CA ASP A 341 -29.61 -6.95 -22.95
C ASP A 341 -29.50 -7.55 -24.35
N GLU A 342 -29.89 -6.76 -25.36
CA GLU A 342 -29.86 -7.17 -26.75
C GLU A 342 -28.45 -7.40 -27.32
N LEU A 343 -27.39 -6.98 -26.63
CA LEU A 343 -26.00 -7.16 -27.09
C LEU A 343 -25.37 -8.42 -26.53
N VAL A 344 -25.74 -8.82 -25.32
CA VAL A 344 -25.09 -9.92 -24.61
C VAL A 344 -26.10 -10.77 -23.87
N ALA A 345 -26.31 -11.99 -24.36
CA ALA A 345 -27.15 -12.96 -23.68
C ALA A 345 -26.58 -13.35 -22.30
N PRO A 346 -27.42 -13.61 -21.28
CA PRO A 346 -26.99 -14.01 -19.94
C PRO A 346 -26.00 -15.20 -19.92
N THR A 347 -26.17 -16.17 -20.82
CA THR A 347 -25.29 -17.35 -20.92
C THR A 347 -23.84 -17.00 -21.31
N LEU A 348 -23.63 -15.92 -22.07
CA LEU A 348 -22.30 -15.43 -22.44
C LEU A 348 -21.60 -14.74 -21.26
N VAL A 349 -22.38 -14.13 -20.38
CA VAL A 349 -21.91 -13.54 -19.12
C VAL A 349 -21.60 -14.65 -18.10
N GLU A 350 -22.46 -15.67 -17.98
CA GLU A 350 -22.23 -16.81 -17.09
C GLU A 350 -20.93 -17.58 -17.43
N ALA A 351 -20.50 -17.57 -18.70
CA ALA A 351 -19.26 -18.21 -19.16
C ALA A 351 -17.98 -17.68 -18.48
N TRP A 352 -18.03 -16.50 -17.85
CA TRP A 352 -16.97 -15.96 -17.00
C TRP A 352 -16.69 -16.85 -15.77
N ALA A 353 -17.59 -17.78 -15.41
CA ALA A 353 -17.35 -18.79 -14.38
C ALA A 353 -16.02 -19.53 -14.57
N SER A 354 -15.60 -19.75 -15.83
CA SER A 354 -14.34 -20.41 -16.18
C SER A 354 -13.06 -19.59 -15.89
N TYR A 355 -13.21 -18.32 -15.50
CA TYR A 355 -12.14 -17.39 -15.15
C TYR A 355 -12.06 -17.14 -13.64
N ALA A 356 -13.01 -17.66 -12.85
CA ALA A 356 -13.02 -17.49 -11.41
C ALA A 356 -12.20 -18.60 -10.72
N PRO A 357 -11.62 -18.33 -9.54
CA PRO A 357 -11.14 -19.37 -8.67
C PRO A 357 -12.27 -20.36 -8.30
N PRO A 358 -11.96 -21.64 -8.03
CA PRO A 358 -12.96 -22.61 -7.60
C PRO A 358 -13.77 -22.13 -6.39
N GLY A 359 -15.10 -22.11 -6.52
CA GLY A 359 -16.02 -21.66 -5.46
C GLY A 359 -16.06 -20.14 -5.22
N ALA A 360 -15.42 -19.35 -6.07
CA ALA A 360 -15.36 -17.89 -5.96
C ALA A 360 -16.04 -17.16 -7.14
N PHE A 361 -17.03 -17.81 -7.76
CA PHE A 361 -17.87 -17.22 -8.80
C PHE A 361 -19.28 -16.95 -8.28
N GLU A 362 -19.83 -15.79 -8.65
CA GLU A 362 -21.21 -15.42 -8.38
C GLU A 362 -21.83 -14.84 -9.66
N PHE A 363 -23.00 -15.34 -10.04
CA PHE A 363 -23.76 -14.83 -11.19
C PHE A 363 -25.05 -14.19 -10.69
N VAL A 364 -25.32 -12.97 -11.18
CA VAL A 364 -26.47 -12.15 -10.77
C VAL A 364 -27.24 -11.74 -12.02
N GLN A 365 -28.51 -12.10 -12.07
CA GLN A 365 -29.48 -11.57 -13.02
C GLN A 365 -30.14 -10.35 -12.38
N LEU A 366 -30.05 -9.17 -13.01
CA LEU A 366 -30.55 -7.93 -12.40
C LEU A 366 -32.06 -7.95 -12.21
N GLU A 367 -32.78 -8.60 -13.10
CA GLU A 367 -34.22 -8.84 -13.04
C GLU A 367 -34.66 -9.62 -11.77
N ASP A 368 -33.76 -10.36 -11.12
CA ASP A 368 -34.05 -11.03 -9.83
C ASP A 368 -34.10 -10.05 -8.65
N ILE A 369 -33.49 -8.87 -8.81
CA ILE A 369 -33.28 -7.91 -7.71
C ILE A 369 -33.79 -6.50 -8.03
N ALA A 370 -34.09 -6.17 -9.28
CA ALA A 370 -34.54 -4.85 -9.72
C ALA A 370 -35.76 -4.96 -10.64
N ASP A 371 -36.44 -3.83 -10.87
CA ASP A 371 -37.63 -3.76 -11.71
C ASP A 371 -37.28 -3.98 -13.20
N GLY A 372 -37.81 -5.05 -13.80
CA GLY A 372 -37.59 -5.40 -15.19
C GLY A 372 -38.05 -4.33 -16.19
N GLU A 373 -39.10 -3.55 -15.89
CA GLU A 373 -39.54 -2.47 -16.80
C GLU A 373 -38.51 -1.34 -16.85
N VAL A 374 -37.87 -1.04 -15.70
CA VAL A 374 -36.80 -0.03 -15.62
C VAL A 374 -35.58 -0.51 -16.40
N LEU A 375 -35.17 -1.76 -16.20
CA LEU A 375 -34.01 -2.34 -16.88
C LEU A 375 -34.20 -2.40 -18.40
N ALA A 376 -35.38 -2.84 -18.87
CA ALA A 376 -35.72 -2.86 -20.29
C ALA A 376 -35.64 -1.46 -20.92
N GLY A 377 -36.03 -0.41 -20.19
CA GLY A 377 -35.91 0.97 -20.63
C GLY A 377 -34.47 1.49 -20.71
N GLN A 378 -33.54 0.89 -19.97
CA GLN A 378 -32.13 1.23 -19.97
C GLN A 378 -31.32 0.47 -21.04
N GLY A 379 -31.75 -0.75 -21.42
CA GLY A 379 -31.07 -1.60 -22.39
C GLY A 379 -29.65 -1.96 -21.95
N HIS A 380 -28.72 -2.11 -22.90
CA HIS A 380 -27.32 -2.45 -22.59
C HIS A 380 -26.64 -1.42 -21.68
N GLY A 381 -27.02 -0.14 -21.81
CA GLY A 381 -26.43 0.98 -21.09
C GLY A 381 -26.84 1.14 -19.62
N TYR A 382 -27.39 0.12 -18.97
CA TYR A 382 -27.96 0.21 -17.61
C TYR A 382 -26.99 0.66 -16.53
N THR A 383 -25.69 0.58 -16.77
CA THR A 383 -24.65 1.03 -15.83
C THR A 383 -24.39 2.53 -15.86
N MET A 384 -24.91 3.24 -16.87
CA MET A 384 -24.84 4.69 -16.94
C MET A 384 -25.56 5.35 -15.76
N CYS A 385 -26.81 4.93 -15.54
CA CYS A 385 -27.66 5.32 -14.43
C CYS A 385 -28.07 4.05 -13.67
N PRO A 386 -27.17 3.48 -12.85
CA PRO A 386 -27.40 2.19 -12.22
C PRO A 386 -28.63 2.24 -11.32
N VAL A 387 -29.41 1.16 -11.35
CA VAL A 387 -30.49 0.93 -10.38
C VAL A 387 -29.91 0.82 -8.95
N PRO A 388 -30.64 1.23 -7.90
CA PRO A 388 -30.15 1.19 -6.52
C PRO A 388 -29.62 -0.19 -6.10
N GLU A 389 -30.24 -1.26 -6.59
CA GLU A 389 -29.90 -2.63 -6.22
C GLU A 389 -28.54 -3.08 -6.77
N LEU A 390 -28.11 -2.52 -7.91
CA LEU A 390 -26.74 -2.69 -8.41
C LEU A 390 -25.73 -2.00 -7.49
N LEU A 391 -26.03 -0.79 -7.01
CA LEU A 391 -25.16 -0.06 -6.08
C LEU A 391 -25.10 -0.76 -4.71
N ASP A 392 -26.22 -1.26 -4.21
CA ASP A 392 -26.28 -2.07 -3.00
C ASP A 392 -25.50 -3.36 -3.16
N LYS A 393 -25.55 -3.98 -4.35
CA LYS A 393 -24.74 -5.15 -4.65
C LYS A 393 -23.25 -4.83 -4.56
N ILE A 394 -22.77 -3.77 -5.22
CA ILE A 394 -21.36 -3.35 -5.16
C ILE A 394 -20.94 -3.07 -3.71
N THR A 395 -21.78 -2.38 -2.95
CA THR A 395 -21.57 -2.11 -1.52
C THR A 395 -21.43 -3.39 -0.71
N SER A 396 -22.32 -4.37 -0.95
CA SER A 396 -22.28 -5.67 -0.27
C SER A 396 -20.99 -6.45 -0.57
N ILE A 397 -20.48 -6.38 -1.81
CA ILE A 397 -19.22 -7.01 -2.21
C ILE A 397 -18.03 -6.33 -1.54
N CYS A 398 -18.01 -4.99 -1.49
CA CYS A 398 -16.99 -4.24 -0.76
C CYS A 398 -16.91 -4.67 0.72
N MET A 399 -18.07 -4.83 1.39
CA MET A 399 -18.12 -5.26 2.79
C MET A 399 -17.77 -6.74 2.97
N LYS A 400 -18.25 -7.62 2.10
CA LYS A 400 -18.02 -9.08 2.15
C LYS A 400 -16.54 -9.42 2.03
N TYR A 401 -15.83 -8.73 1.15
CA TYR A 401 -14.41 -8.95 0.87
C TYR A 401 -13.52 -7.85 1.45
N GLU A 402 -13.99 -7.14 2.47
CA GLU A 402 -13.21 -6.09 3.14
C GLU A 402 -11.86 -6.64 3.62
N ARG A 403 -10.79 -5.91 3.33
CA ARG A 403 -9.45 -6.27 3.79
C ARG A 403 -9.41 -6.18 5.30
N LYS A 404 -9.13 -7.31 5.93
CA LYS A 404 -9.03 -7.39 7.38
C LYS A 404 -7.78 -6.65 7.85
N THR A 405 -7.99 -5.72 8.78
CA THR A 405 -6.91 -4.97 9.45
C THR A 405 -6.98 -5.15 10.97
N ASP A 406 -7.98 -5.89 11.47
CA ASP A 406 -8.06 -6.24 12.87
C ASP A 406 -7.01 -7.31 13.19
N LEU A 407 -6.29 -7.10 14.29
CA LEU A 407 -5.16 -7.96 14.66
C LEU A 407 -5.60 -9.40 15.00
N GLU A 408 -6.81 -9.60 15.50
CA GLU A 408 -7.27 -10.93 15.89
C GLU A 408 -7.47 -11.85 14.68
N SER A 409 -7.88 -11.31 13.54
CA SER A 409 -8.11 -12.10 12.33
C SER A 409 -6.89 -12.32 11.45
N ILE A 410 -5.85 -11.47 11.55
CA ILE A 410 -4.70 -11.52 10.63
C ILE A 410 -3.42 -12.11 11.24
N LEU A 411 -3.31 -12.19 12.56
CA LEU A 411 -2.07 -12.64 13.21
C LEU A 411 -1.97 -14.18 13.22
N PRO A 412 -0.91 -14.77 12.65
CA PRO A 412 -0.66 -16.21 12.73
C PRO A 412 -0.56 -16.74 14.16
N ASP A 413 -0.92 -18.01 14.37
CA ASP A 413 -0.67 -18.70 15.64
C ASP A 413 0.84 -18.93 15.85
N ILE A 414 1.34 -18.52 17.02
CA ILE A 414 2.74 -18.68 17.42
C ILE A 414 2.94 -19.87 18.37
N GLY A 415 1.89 -20.66 18.61
CA GLY A 415 1.88 -21.80 19.50
C GLY A 415 1.71 -21.42 20.98
N PRO A 416 1.82 -22.40 21.89
CA PRO A 416 1.57 -22.18 23.30
C PRO A 416 2.59 -21.20 23.90
N THR A 417 2.07 -20.15 24.53
CA THR A 417 2.87 -19.12 25.22
C THR A 417 2.96 -19.33 26.73
N GLU A 418 2.26 -20.36 27.23
CA GLU A 418 2.34 -20.90 28.58
C GLU A 418 2.92 -22.31 28.48
N GLY A 419 3.69 -22.74 29.49
CA GLY A 419 4.23 -24.10 29.48
C GLY A 419 5.44 -24.31 30.38
N ALA A 420 5.96 -25.53 30.35
CA ALA A 420 7.14 -25.91 31.15
C ALA A 420 8.36 -25.04 30.78
N PHE A 421 9.21 -24.82 31.79
CA PHE A 421 10.50 -24.17 31.61
C PHE A 421 11.57 -25.25 31.55
N PRO A 422 12.47 -25.21 30.55
CA PRO A 422 13.61 -26.12 30.52
C PRO A 422 14.54 -25.82 31.69
N SER A 423 15.24 -26.84 32.20
CA SER A 423 16.29 -26.64 33.20
C SER A 423 17.52 -25.97 32.60
N GLU A 424 17.86 -26.32 31.35
CA GLU A 424 18.99 -25.81 30.58
C GLU A 424 18.57 -25.44 29.15
N ILE A 425 19.18 -24.38 28.60
CA ILE A 425 18.91 -23.89 27.24
C ILE A 425 20.17 -23.24 26.65
N ASP A 426 20.32 -23.24 25.32
CA ASP A 426 21.47 -22.56 24.70
C ASP A 426 21.34 -21.04 24.82
N CYS A 427 20.16 -20.48 24.52
CA CYS A 427 19.94 -19.04 24.55
C CYS A 427 18.60 -18.66 25.18
N ILE A 428 18.62 -17.68 26.08
CA ILE A 428 17.42 -16.95 26.51
C ILE A 428 17.39 -15.58 25.83
N VAL A 429 16.33 -15.31 25.10
CA VAL A 429 16.05 -13.99 24.53
C VAL A 429 15.08 -13.26 25.45
N VAL A 430 15.47 -12.08 25.94
CA VAL A 430 14.66 -11.23 26.83
C VAL A 430 14.06 -10.08 26.05
N GLY A 431 12.75 -10.14 25.84
CA GLY A 431 11.97 -9.23 25.00
C GLY A 431 11.55 -9.92 23.70
N ALA A 432 10.25 -9.91 23.39
CA ALA A 432 9.63 -10.46 22.19
C ALA A 432 9.11 -9.35 21.26
N GLY A 433 9.78 -8.19 21.25
CA GLY A 433 9.62 -7.21 20.18
C GLY A 433 10.32 -7.66 18.90
N ILE A 434 10.28 -6.83 17.86
CA ILE A 434 10.95 -7.06 16.56
C ILE A 434 12.33 -7.70 16.71
N ALA A 435 13.25 -7.04 17.42
CA ALA A 435 14.63 -7.50 17.52
C ALA A 435 14.77 -8.85 18.25
N GLY A 436 13.90 -9.11 19.23
CA GLY A 436 13.92 -10.38 19.96
C GLY A 436 13.38 -11.54 19.14
N VAL A 437 12.32 -11.31 18.37
CA VAL A 437 11.80 -12.31 17.43
C VAL A 437 12.82 -12.62 16.34
N THR A 438 13.48 -11.60 15.77
CA THR A 438 14.57 -11.78 14.80
C THR A 438 15.75 -12.54 15.41
N GLN A 439 16.13 -12.25 16.65
CA GLN A 439 17.18 -13.00 17.35
C GLN A 439 16.78 -14.46 17.58
N GLY A 440 15.53 -14.71 17.96
CA GLY A 440 14.97 -16.05 18.14
C GLY A 440 14.96 -16.87 16.85
N ARG A 441 14.61 -16.24 15.72
CA ARG A 441 14.74 -16.83 14.38
C ARG A 441 16.19 -17.26 14.12
N ALA A 442 17.14 -16.33 14.20
CA ALA A 442 18.54 -16.61 13.88
C ALA A 442 19.14 -17.74 14.73
N MET A 443 18.79 -17.78 16.02
CA MET A 443 19.21 -18.86 16.93
C MET A 443 18.56 -20.21 16.55
N THR A 444 17.28 -20.20 16.19
CA THR A 444 16.58 -21.42 15.77
C THR A 444 17.11 -21.98 14.46
N GLU A 445 17.31 -21.12 13.45
CA GLU A 445 17.87 -21.52 12.15
C GLU A 445 19.30 -22.07 12.31
N SER A 446 20.03 -21.61 13.33
CA SER A 446 21.35 -22.15 13.70
C SER A 446 21.30 -23.47 14.48
N GLY A 447 20.12 -24.07 14.64
CA GLY A 447 19.92 -25.33 15.38
C GLY A 447 20.03 -25.21 16.90
N MET A 448 20.06 -23.99 17.46
CA MET A 448 20.15 -23.77 18.90
C MET A 448 18.79 -23.86 19.58
N SER A 449 18.78 -24.39 20.82
CA SER A 449 17.61 -24.32 21.68
C SER A 449 17.43 -22.89 22.21
N VAL A 450 16.24 -22.33 22.03
CA VAL A 450 15.95 -20.94 22.42
C VAL A 450 14.64 -20.84 23.19
N LEU A 451 14.65 -20.02 24.23
CA LEU A 451 13.47 -19.60 24.98
C LEU A 451 13.34 -18.08 24.91
N ILE A 452 12.19 -17.60 24.44
CA ILE A 452 11.92 -16.16 24.32
C ILE A 452 10.96 -15.75 25.44
N LEU A 453 11.43 -14.84 26.30
CA LEU A 453 10.68 -14.35 27.45
C LEU A 453 10.24 -12.90 27.22
N ASP A 454 8.96 -12.60 27.42
CA ASP A 454 8.48 -11.22 27.48
C ASP A 454 7.59 -11.01 28.71
N ARG A 455 7.67 -9.81 29.30
CA ARG A 455 6.85 -9.41 30.44
C ARG A 455 5.40 -9.16 30.05
N TYR A 456 5.14 -8.91 28.78
CA TYR A 456 3.83 -8.63 28.24
C TYR A 456 3.16 -9.89 27.71
N GLU A 457 1.84 -9.83 27.50
CA GLU A 457 0.99 -10.96 27.08
C GLU A 457 0.98 -11.22 25.57
N LYS A 458 1.51 -10.29 24.76
CA LYS A 458 1.62 -10.38 23.29
C LYS A 458 3.06 -10.07 22.87
N ILE A 459 3.48 -10.64 21.73
CA ILE A 459 4.74 -10.27 21.08
C ILE A 459 4.56 -8.97 20.29
N GLY A 460 5.62 -8.45 19.65
CA GLY A 460 5.58 -7.24 18.82
C GLY A 460 6.14 -5.98 19.51
N GLY A 461 6.21 -5.97 20.85
CA GLY A 461 6.90 -4.93 21.62
C GLY A 461 6.28 -3.55 21.41
N ILE A 462 7.06 -2.60 20.87
CA ILE A 462 6.60 -1.21 20.63
C ILE A 462 5.31 -1.18 19.80
N TRP A 463 5.21 -2.04 18.79
CA TRP A 463 4.07 -2.04 17.89
C TRP A 463 2.77 -2.54 18.53
N SER A 464 2.86 -3.39 19.55
CA SER A 464 1.68 -3.92 20.24
C SER A 464 1.20 -3.04 21.39
N TYR A 465 2.11 -2.27 22.01
CA TYR A 465 1.85 -1.59 23.28
C TYR A 465 1.97 -0.07 23.24
N TYR A 466 2.61 0.47 22.20
CA TYR A 466 2.99 1.89 22.14
C TYR A 466 2.56 2.55 20.83
N ALA A 467 2.59 1.82 19.72
CA ALA A 467 1.99 2.24 18.46
C ALA A 467 0.46 2.21 18.55
N ASN A 468 -0.17 3.02 17.70
CA ASN A 468 -1.62 3.08 17.54
C ASN A 468 -2.03 2.50 16.18
N LYS A 469 -3.33 2.37 15.93
CA LYS A 469 -3.86 1.84 14.65
C LYS A 469 -3.35 2.60 13.42
N PHE A 470 -3.14 3.91 13.55
CA PHE A 470 -2.70 4.82 12.49
C PHE A 470 -1.18 5.01 12.44
N SER A 471 -0.42 4.39 13.36
CA SER A 471 1.03 4.50 13.35
C SER A 471 1.61 3.81 12.12
N ARG A 472 2.68 4.42 11.61
CA ARG A 472 3.38 3.98 10.40
C ARG A 472 4.88 3.96 10.65
N VAL A 473 5.62 3.13 9.91
CA VAL A 473 7.08 3.13 9.96
C VAL A 473 7.61 4.44 9.36
N ASN A 474 8.65 5.05 9.95
CA ASN A 474 9.23 6.30 9.45
C ASN A 474 10.19 6.12 8.26
N SER A 475 10.50 4.88 7.90
CA SER A 475 11.35 4.52 6.77
C SER A 475 10.53 3.84 5.68
N SER A 476 11.02 3.95 4.45
CA SER A 476 10.49 3.30 3.27
C SER A 476 10.62 1.78 3.42
N GLU A 477 9.64 1.05 2.90
CA GLU A 477 9.52 -0.41 3.13
C GLU A 477 10.77 -1.23 2.72
N PRO A 478 11.44 -0.96 1.58
CA PRO A 478 12.63 -1.70 1.18
C PRO A 478 13.76 -1.63 2.20
N ALA A 479 13.82 -0.56 3.01
CA ALA A 479 14.87 -0.36 4.00
C ALA A 479 14.80 -1.34 5.18
N TYR A 480 13.62 -1.89 5.50
CA TYR A 480 13.43 -2.74 6.69
C TYR A 480 12.68 -4.07 6.45
N ARG A 481 12.13 -4.33 5.25
CA ARG A 481 11.32 -5.52 4.91
C ARG A 481 11.61 -6.76 5.78
N PHE A 482 10.60 -7.21 6.51
CA PHE A 482 10.68 -8.35 7.42
C PHE A 482 10.41 -9.68 6.72
N VAL A 483 9.35 -9.70 5.91
CA VAL A 483 8.85 -10.88 5.19
C VAL A 483 8.59 -10.48 3.74
N ASN A 484 9.00 -11.33 2.79
CA ASN A 484 8.57 -11.17 1.40
C ASN A 484 7.25 -11.94 1.23
N GLN A 485 6.15 -11.21 1.07
CA GLN A 485 4.82 -11.80 0.90
C GLN A 485 4.63 -12.13 -0.58
N GLU A 486 4.64 -13.40 -0.96
CA GLU A 486 4.51 -13.82 -2.36
C GLU A 486 3.17 -14.50 -2.64
N GLY A 487 2.79 -14.50 -3.91
CA GLY A 487 1.56 -15.09 -4.40
C GLY A 487 0.37 -14.14 -4.37
N PRO A 488 -0.64 -14.41 -5.20
CA PRO A 488 -1.71 -13.45 -5.51
C PRO A 488 -2.75 -13.28 -4.39
N ALA A 489 -2.78 -14.19 -3.41
CA ALA A 489 -3.56 -14.03 -2.19
C ALA A 489 -2.82 -13.23 -1.10
N SER A 490 -1.54 -12.92 -1.30
CA SER A 490 -0.73 -12.18 -0.34
C SER A 490 -0.67 -10.70 -0.75
N ARG A 491 -0.81 -9.82 0.24
CA ARG A 491 -0.65 -8.38 0.02
C ARG A 491 0.73 -7.96 0.54
N PRO A 492 1.59 -7.37 -0.31
CA PRO A 492 2.84 -6.81 0.16
C PRO A 492 2.59 -5.61 1.08
N ASN A 493 3.61 -5.29 1.87
CA ASN A 493 3.56 -4.17 2.79
C ASN A 493 3.41 -2.83 2.06
N LEU A 494 2.74 -1.87 2.71
CA LEU A 494 2.74 -0.49 2.24
C LEU A 494 4.12 0.14 2.44
N ASP A 495 4.45 1.14 1.60
CA ASP A 495 5.50 2.09 1.97
C ASP A 495 5.15 2.75 3.30
N HIS A 496 6.14 2.89 4.19
CA HIS A 496 5.89 3.35 5.55
C HIS A 496 4.79 2.50 6.22
N SER A 497 5.04 1.20 6.38
CA SER A 497 3.99 0.22 6.68
C SER A 497 3.20 0.56 7.95
N PRO A 498 1.89 0.31 7.95
CA PRO A 498 1.05 0.51 9.12
C PRO A 498 1.32 -0.54 10.21
N THR A 499 0.88 -0.24 11.44
CA THR A 499 1.02 -1.13 12.61
C THR A 499 0.59 -2.57 12.34
N HIS A 500 -0.53 -2.79 11.65
CA HIS A 500 -1.05 -4.14 11.42
C HIS A 500 -0.14 -4.98 10.52
N ASP A 501 0.53 -4.36 9.54
CA ASP A 501 1.49 -5.04 8.67
C ASP A 501 2.76 -5.44 9.43
N ILE A 502 3.27 -4.54 10.26
CA ILE A 502 4.43 -4.85 11.10
C ILE A 502 4.12 -5.98 12.08
N LEU A 503 2.96 -5.95 12.70
CA LEU A 503 2.57 -7.02 13.63
C LEU A 503 2.34 -8.34 12.90
N ARG A 504 1.67 -8.33 11.72
CA ARG A 504 1.54 -9.51 10.87
C ARG A 504 2.91 -10.12 10.58
N ASP A 505 3.86 -9.32 10.11
CA ASP A 505 5.19 -9.82 9.75
C ASP A 505 5.96 -10.37 10.97
N VAL A 506 5.88 -9.70 12.12
CA VAL A 506 6.50 -10.21 13.36
C VAL A 506 5.91 -11.55 13.77
N TYR A 507 4.58 -11.69 13.72
CA TYR A 507 3.91 -12.94 14.05
C TYR A 507 4.16 -14.03 13.00
N THR A 508 4.26 -13.69 11.71
CA THR A 508 4.66 -14.61 10.64
C THR A 508 6.06 -15.19 10.91
N VAL A 509 7.04 -14.34 11.23
CA VAL A 509 8.39 -14.81 11.60
C VAL A 509 8.35 -15.70 12.86
N ALA A 510 7.59 -15.29 13.87
CA ALA A 510 7.44 -16.04 15.11
C ALA A 510 6.80 -17.42 14.88
N ALA A 511 5.75 -17.51 14.06
CA ALA A 511 5.05 -18.74 13.74
C ALA A 511 5.92 -19.71 12.92
N MET A 512 6.66 -19.20 11.94
CA MET A 512 7.53 -20.04 11.09
C MET A 512 8.76 -20.55 11.84
N HIS A 513 9.40 -19.71 12.66
CA HIS A 513 10.74 -20.00 13.19
C HIS A 513 10.79 -20.21 14.69
N CYS A 514 9.76 -19.80 15.44
CA CYS A 514 9.78 -19.80 16.91
C CYS A 514 8.50 -20.39 17.52
N TYR A 515 7.76 -21.22 16.77
CA TYR A 515 6.51 -21.82 17.22
C TYR A 515 6.68 -22.53 18.59
N GLY A 516 5.88 -22.12 19.58
CA GLY A 516 5.89 -22.68 20.94
C GLY A 516 7.11 -22.32 21.81
N LYS A 517 8.02 -21.47 21.31
CA LYS A 517 9.26 -21.07 22.02
C LYS A 517 9.09 -19.83 22.92
N PHE A 518 7.88 -19.28 23.00
CA PHE A 518 7.57 -18.09 23.79
C PHE A 518 7.07 -18.44 25.18
N ARG A 519 7.48 -17.64 26.18
CA ARG A 519 6.83 -17.57 27.49
C ARG A 519 6.51 -16.11 27.80
N LEU A 520 5.24 -15.78 27.66
CA LEU A 520 4.74 -14.41 27.80
C LEU A 520 4.27 -14.17 29.24
N SER A 521 4.03 -12.91 29.60
CA SER A 521 3.73 -12.52 30.98
C SER A 521 4.81 -12.97 31.98
N MET A 522 6.09 -12.97 31.56
CA MET A 522 7.25 -13.38 32.35
C MET A 522 8.22 -12.21 32.55
N ASN A 523 8.32 -11.72 33.78
CA ASN A 523 9.26 -10.67 34.14
C ASN A 523 10.63 -11.27 34.46
N VAL A 524 11.66 -10.99 33.65
CA VAL A 524 13.04 -11.39 33.96
C VAL A 524 13.59 -10.48 35.06
N LYS A 525 13.81 -11.05 36.25
CA LYS A 525 14.19 -10.32 37.46
C LYS A 525 15.70 -10.22 37.64
N LYS A 526 16.43 -11.27 37.23
CA LYS A 526 17.88 -11.36 37.43
C LYS A 526 18.52 -12.27 36.40
N VAL A 527 19.70 -11.87 35.93
CA VAL A 527 20.62 -12.70 35.15
C VAL A 527 21.96 -12.67 35.86
N ALA A 528 22.44 -13.83 36.30
CA ALA A 528 23.70 -13.97 37.05
C ALA A 528 24.69 -14.81 36.24
N LYS A 529 25.89 -14.27 36.00
CA LYS A 529 26.95 -15.00 35.33
C LYS A 529 27.58 -16.02 36.28
N ARG A 530 27.82 -17.23 35.80
CA ARG A 530 28.53 -18.31 36.50
C ARG A 530 30.02 -18.27 36.19
N ALA A 531 30.80 -19.01 36.99
CA ALA A 531 32.25 -19.09 36.84
C ALA A 531 32.68 -19.73 35.50
N ASP A 532 31.88 -20.64 34.96
CA ASP A 532 32.08 -21.30 33.66
C ASP A 532 31.71 -20.43 32.44
N GLY A 533 31.28 -19.19 32.67
CA GLY A 533 30.91 -18.24 31.62
C GLY A 533 29.44 -18.30 31.18
N THR A 534 28.65 -19.25 31.68
CA THR A 534 27.20 -19.37 31.43
C THR A 534 26.38 -18.51 32.41
N TYR A 535 25.04 -18.61 32.38
CA TYR A 535 24.14 -17.74 33.12
C TYR A 535 23.02 -18.49 33.85
N ASP A 536 22.65 -18.01 35.04
CA ASP A 536 21.39 -18.32 35.70
C ASP A 536 20.40 -17.18 35.50
N VAL A 537 19.26 -17.48 34.88
CA VAL A 537 18.17 -16.53 34.64
C VAL A 537 17.03 -16.81 35.59
N THR A 538 16.65 -15.80 36.37
CA THR A 538 15.47 -15.82 37.24
C THR A 538 14.36 -15.00 36.61
N CYS A 539 13.23 -15.64 36.31
CA CYS A 539 12.04 -14.98 35.80
C CYS A 539 10.84 -15.26 36.71
N GLN A 540 9.87 -14.34 36.70
CA GLN A 540 8.68 -14.39 37.54
C GLN A 540 7.45 -14.19 36.68
N SER A 541 6.46 -15.08 36.83
CA SER A 541 5.16 -14.91 36.20
C SER A 541 4.49 -13.64 36.73
N VAL A 542 4.10 -12.75 35.83
CA VAL A 542 3.35 -11.53 36.15
C VAL A 542 1.94 -11.87 36.63
N LYS A 543 1.36 -12.97 36.13
CA LYS A 543 0.01 -13.44 36.48
C LYS A 543 -0.04 -14.11 37.86
N THR A 544 0.91 -15.01 38.14
CA THR A 544 0.85 -15.89 39.34
C THR A 544 1.88 -15.55 40.41
N GLY A 545 2.87 -14.73 40.10
CA GLY A 545 4.01 -14.46 40.98
C GLY A 545 5.01 -15.62 41.10
N LYS A 546 4.75 -16.77 40.47
CA LYS A 546 5.62 -17.95 40.50
C LYS A 546 6.98 -17.64 39.90
N VAL A 547 8.04 -18.05 40.60
CA VAL A 547 9.44 -17.83 40.20
C VAL A 547 9.98 -19.08 39.53
N HIS A 548 10.72 -18.87 38.45
CA HIS A 548 11.40 -19.89 37.67
C HIS A 548 12.89 -19.54 37.56
N LYS A 549 13.74 -20.56 37.58
CA LYS A 549 15.18 -20.45 37.38
C LYS A 549 15.59 -21.36 36.23
N ILE A 550 16.38 -20.82 35.32
CA ILE A 550 16.77 -21.49 34.08
C ILE A 550 18.26 -21.24 33.89
N HIS A 551 19.00 -22.30 33.58
CA HIS A 551 20.39 -22.21 33.20
C HIS A 551 20.51 -21.96 31.69
N ALA A 552 21.32 -20.99 31.26
CA ALA A 552 21.48 -20.64 29.86
C ALA A 552 22.94 -20.41 29.49
N LYS A 553 23.38 -20.90 28.32
CA LYS A 553 24.74 -20.63 27.83
C LYS A 553 24.91 -19.15 27.44
N ALA A 554 23.88 -18.55 26.86
CA ALA A 554 23.83 -17.14 26.49
C ALA A 554 22.50 -16.48 26.86
N VAL A 555 22.53 -15.16 27.06
CA VAL A 555 21.33 -14.33 27.26
C VAL A 555 21.40 -13.09 26.38
N ALA A 556 20.40 -12.90 25.52
CA ALA A 556 20.29 -11.77 24.61
C ALA A 556 19.20 -10.81 25.09
N PHE A 557 19.56 -9.54 25.33
CA PHE A 557 18.62 -8.52 25.83
C PHE A 557 18.08 -7.65 24.70
N HIS A 558 16.82 -7.84 24.34
CA HIS A 558 16.06 -7.05 23.36
C HIS A 558 14.96 -6.25 24.06
N VAL A 559 15.34 -5.58 25.14
CA VAL A 559 14.43 -4.77 25.96
C VAL A 559 14.27 -3.36 25.39
N ASN A 560 13.07 -2.81 25.49
CA ASN A 560 12.82 -1.43 25.07
C ASN A 560 13.60 -0.44 25.96
N ARG A 561 14.56 0.28 25.34
CA ARG A 561 15.38 1.32 26.00
C ARG A 561 15.10 2.73 25.50
N ARG A 562 14.26 2.90 24.46
CA ARG A 562 14.04 4.18 23.78
C ARG A 562 12.66 4.76 24.04
N ILE A 563 11.63 3.93 23.99
CA ILE A 563 10.24 4.33 24.19
C ILE A 563 9.88 3.98 25.63
N GLY A 564 10.20 4.90 26.55
CA GLY A 564 10.10 4.67 27.99
C GLY A 564 8.71 4.90 28.56
N LYS A 565 8.66 4.95 29.90
CA LYS A 565 7.45 5.38 30.63
C LYS A 565 7.06 6.78 30.15
N ARG A 566 5.76 6.98 29.93
CA ARG A 566 5.12 8.28 29.72
C ARG A 566 5.69 9.32 30.69
N ARG A 567 5.96 10.53 30.18
CA ARG A 567 6.34 11.67 31.01
C ARG A 567 5.07 12.43 31.38
N ASP A 568 4.60 12.27 32.60
CA ASP A 568 3.48 13.07 33.08
C ASP A 568 3.90 14.53 33.23
N VAL A 569 3.13 15.43 32.61
CA VAL A 569 3.31 16.88 32.69
C VAL A 569 2.00 17.45 33.19
N ASP A 570 2.07 18.27 34.24
CA ASP A 570 0.91 19.01 34.76
C ASP A 570 0.86 20.38 34.07
N TYR A 571 -0.24 20.67 33.38
CA TYR A 571 -0.45 21.95 32.74
C TYR A 571 -1.34 22.85 33.63
N PRO A 572 -0.84 24.01 34.08
CA PRO A 572 -1.64 24.94 34.85
C PRO A 572 -2.93 25.32 34.11
N GLY A 573 -4.08 25.08 34.76
CA GLY A 573 -5.39 25.37 34.19
C GLY A 573 -5.95 24.28 33.26
N GLU A 574 -5.30 23.12 33.12
CA GLU A 574 -5.79 22.01 32.27
C GLU A 574 -7.25 21.64 32.54
N LYS A 575 -7.66 21.62 33.82
CA LYS A 575 -9.04 21.32 34.23
C LYS A 575 -10.09 22.32 33.72
N GLN A 576 -9.68 23.50 33.26
CA GLN A 576 -10.56 24.51 32.67
C GLN A 576 -10.77 24.29 31.16
N PHE A 577 -9.90 23.49 30.52
CA PHE A 577 -10.06 23.13 29.12
C PHE A 577 -11.27 22.21 28.94
N ARG A 578 -12.16 22.59 28.03
CA ARG A 578 -13.43 21.90 27.79
C ARG A 578 -13.40 20.93 26.60
N GLY A 579 -12.25 20.81 25.94
CA GLY A 579 -12.05 19.86 24.85
C GLY A 579 -11.44 18.55 25.36
N ASP A 580 -11.30 17.59 24.45
CA ASP A 580 -10.66 16.31 24.74
C ASP A 580 -9.15 16.47 24.96
N VAL A 581 -8.62 15.82 25.99
CA VAL A 581 -7.19 15.79 26.30
C VAL A 581 -6.73 14.35 26.38
N VAL A 582 -5.74 14.01 25.56
CA VAL A 582 -5.06 12.71 25.56
C VAL A 582 -3.57 12.94 25.44
N TYR A 583 -2.76 11.96 25.81
CA TYR A 583 -1.31 12.07 25.63
C TYR A 583 -0.89 11.92 24.17
N GLY A 584 -1.73 11.30 23.34
CA GLY A 584 -1.40 11.00 21.93
C GLY A 584 -0.52 9.75 21.80
N TYR A 585 -0.73 8.77 22.67
CA TYR A 585 0.07 7.56 22.81
C TYR A 585 -0.78 6.31 22.65
N ALA A 586 -0.23 5.26 22.02
CA ALA A 586 -0.98 4.03 21.75
C ALA A 586 -2.40 4.37 21.24
N ASN A 587 -3.41 3.58 21.58
CA ASN A 587 -4.76 3.78 21.08
C ASN A 587 -5.56 4.92 21.78
N GLU A 588 -4.93 5.80 22.56
CA GLU A 588 -5.63 6.92 23.23
C GLU A 588 -6.30 7.89 22.23
N VAL A 589 -5.80 7.96 20.98
CA VAL A 589 -6.34 8.85 19.94
C VAL A 589 -7.54 8.26 19.17
N LEU A 590 -7.74 6.94 19.21
CA LEU A 590 -8.82 6.28 18.46
C LEU A 590 -10.25 6.76 18.79
N PRO A 591 -10.61 7.05 20.06
CA PRO A 591 -11.97 7.52 20.37
C PRO A 591 -12.21 8.98 19.95
N LEU A 592 -11.17 9.73 19.55
CA LEU A 592 -11.32 11.13 19.19
C LEU A 592 -12.03 11.29 17.83
N ARG A 593 -12.63 12.48 17.65
CA ARG A 593 -13.25 12.91 16.39
C ARG A 593 -12.60 14.21 15.97
N PHE A 594 -11.95 14.20 14.81
CA PHE A 594 -11.16 15.34 14.35
C PHE A 594 -11.94 16.28 13.42
N TRP A 595 -13.02 15.81 12.78
CA TRP A 595 -13.78 16.60 11.81
C TRP A 595 -14.14 18.01 12.32
N GLY A 596 -13.63 19.03 11.62
CA GLY A 596 -13.87 20.44 11.92
C GLY A 596 -13.21 20.97 13.20
N LYS A 597 -12.47 20.15 13.96
CA LYS A 597 -11.83 20.53 15.23
C LYS A 597 -10.55 21.33 15.01
N ARG A 598 -10.21 22.14 16.00
CA ARG A 598 -8.88 22.75 16.13
C ARG A 598 -8.09 21.94 17.15
N VAL A 599 -6.96 21.39 16.73
CA VAL A 599 -6.13 20.49 17.52
C VAL A 599 -4.82 21.19 17.85
N ILE A 600 -4.37 21.06 19.10
CA ILE A 600 -3.01 21.43 19.49
C ILE A 600 -2.26 20.16 19.89
N VAL A 601 -1.08 19.95 19.32
CA VAL A 601 -0.19 18.84 19.67
C VAL A 601 1.02 19.41 20.39
N ILE A 602 1.25 18.97 21.62
CA ILE A 602 2.36 19.47 22.45
C ILE A 602 3.58 18.56 22.26
N GLY A 603 4.66 19.13 21.72
CA GLY A 603 5.87 18.43 21.33
C GLY A 603 6.12 18.50 19.82
N ALA A 604 7.37 18.25 19.39
CA ALA A 604 7.79 18.26 17.99
C ALA A 604 8.69 17.06 17.65
N GLY A 605 8.40 15.90 18.25
CA GLY A 605 9.04 14.63 17.92
C GLY A 605 8.17 13.78 16.98
N ALA A 606 8.65 12.60 16.58
CA ALA A 606 7.97 11.73 15.62
C ALA A 606 6.49 11.46 15.96
N PHE A 607 6.16 11.14 17.22
CA PHE A 607 4.76 10.95 17.65
C PHE A 607 3.90 12.21 17.51
N ALA A 608 4.49 13.41 17.64
CA ALA A 608 3.73 14.66 17.45
C ALA A 608 3.34 14.85 15.98
N TYR A 609 4.26 14.59 15.05
CA TYR A 609 3.99 14.64 13.61
C TYR A 609 3.05 13.53 13.15
N GLU A 610 3.14 12.34 13.74
CA GLU A 610 2.15 11.28 13.54
C GLU A 610 0.74 11.74 13.95
N ASN A 611 0.59 12.29 15.16
CA ASN A 611 -0.71 12.79 15.63
C ASN A 611 -1.22 13.96 14.79
N LEU A 612 -0.34 14.84 14.30
CA LEU A 612 -0.70 15.89 13.34
C LEU A 612 -1.21 15.28 12.03
N ARG A 613 -0.50 14.30 11.47
CA ARG A 613 -0.91 13.60 10.26
C ARG A 613 -2.27 12.97 10.46
N THR A 614 -2.45 12.17 11.51
CA THR A 614 -3.73 11.51 11.82
C THR A 614 -4.86 12.53 11.98
N ALA A 615 -4.65 13.61 12.73
CA ALA A 615 -5.67 14.64 12.90
C ALA A 615 -6.06 15.29 11.57
N LEU A 616 -5.07 15.64 10.73
CA LEU A 616 -5.32 16.21 9.42
C LEU A 616 -6.02 15.21 8.50
N GLU A 617 -5.55 13.97 8.39
CA GLU A 617 -6.17 12.90 7.57
C GLU A 617 -7.63 12.65 7.95
N HIS A 618 -8.00 12.80 9.23
CA HIS A 618 -9.36 12.59 9.75
C HIS A 618 -10.19 13.89 9.89
N GLY A 619 -9.83 14.94 9.16
CA GLY A 619 -10.70 16.11 9.01
C GLY A 619 -10.51 17.25 10.01
N ALA A 620 -9.38 17.33 10.73
CA ALA A 620 -9.10 18.51 11.55
C ALA A 620 -9.13 19.79 10.71
N LYS A 621 -9.77 20.83 11.25
CA LYS A 621 -9.83 22.16 10.65
C LYS A 621 -8.48 22.87 10.70
N HIS A 622 -7.76 22.68 11.79
CA HIS A 622 -6.46 23.30 12.01
C HIS A 622 -5.69 22.47 13.03
N VAL A 623 -4.39 22.30 12.81
CA VAL A 623 -3.49 21.64 13.76
C VAL A 623 -2.33 22.59 14.07
N THR A 624 -2.08 22.82 15.35
CA THR A 624 -0.93 23.60 15.84
C THR A 624 0.06 22.65 16.50
N ILE A 625 1.32 22.65 16.05
CA ILE A 625 2.43 21.99 16.76
C ILE A 625 3.05 22.99 17.75
N LEU A 626 3.07 22.64 19.03
CA LEU A 626 3.75 23.43 20.06
C LEU A 626 5.05 22.73 20.49
N GLY A 627 6.15 23.08 19.82
CA GLY A 627 7.50 22.60 20.14
C GLY A 627 8.28 23.60 21.00
N ARG A 628 9.23 23.11 21.80
CA ARG A 628 10.24 23.97 22.47
C ARG A 628 11.29 24.52 21.50
N ARG A 629 11.46 23.85 20.35
CA ARG A 629 12.39 24.16 19.27
C ARG A 629 11.72 23.77 17.96
N ALA A 630 12.05 24.47 16.88
CA ALA A 630 11.69 24.03 15.53
C ALA A 630 12.44 22.73 15.21
N GLY A 631 11.69 21.65 15.04
CA GLY A 631 12.23 20.39 14.53
C GLY A 631 12.39 20.45 13.01
N THR A 632 13.23 19.57 12.47
CA THR A 632 13.33 19.34 11.03
C THR A 632 12.36 18.23 10.64
N THR A 633 11.51 18.46 9.63
CA THR A 633 10.54 17.50 9.09
C THR A 633 10.86 17.25 7.62
N CYS A 634 11.00 16.00 7.19
CA CYS A 634 11.30 15.70 5.79
C CYS A 634 10.10 15.14 5.02
N PRO A 635 9.95 15.46 3.72
CA PRO A 635 9.09 14.69 2.83
C PRO A 635 9.54 13.22 2.78
N LYS A 636 8.59 12.30 2.61
CA LYS A 636 8.88 10.85 2.43
C LYS A 636 9.90 10.60 1.31
N TRP A 637 9.90 11.43 0.27
CA TRP A 637 10.85 11.37 -0.84
C TRP A 637 12.32 11.40 -0.41
N ILE A 638 12.69 12.20 0.59
CA ILE A 638 14.07 12.26 1.08
C ILE A 638 14.53 10.91 1.65
N ASP A 639 13.64 10.19 2.32
CA ASP A 639 13.94 8.87 2.88
C ASP A 639 14.15 7.85 1.75
N MET A 640 13.28 7.81 0.74
CA MET A 640 13.42 6.86 -0.37
C MET A 640 14.70 7.09 -1.18
N ILE A 641 15.00 8.32 -1.59
CA ILE A 641 16.18 8.60 -2.43
C ILE A 641 17.50 8.31 -1.73
N ALA A 642 17.53 8.24 -0.39
CA ALA A 642 18.71 7.84 0.36
C ALA A 642 19.18 6.41 -0.01
N PHE A 643 18.25 5.56 -0.49
CA PHE A 643 18.53 4.20 -0.92
C PHE A 643 18.69 4.07 -2.43
N LEU A 644 18.00 4.89 -3.22
CA LEU A 644 18.01 4.77 -4.70
C LEU A 644 19.27 5.35 -5.35
N ARG A 645 19.82 6.41 -4.76
CA ARG A 645 20.94 7.15 -5.35
C ARG A 645 22.23 6.31 -5.39
N PRO A 646 23.04 6.46 -6.46
CA PRO A 646 24.36 5.85 -6.52
C PRO A 646 25.27 6.41 -5.43
N VAL A 647 26.16 5.56 -4.93
CA VAL A 647 27.17 5.93 -3.95
C VAL A 647 28.57 5.57 -4.46
N ASP A 648 29.57 6.35 -4.06
CA ASP A 648 30.98 6.04 -4.34
C ASP A 648 31.50 4.90 -3.45
N GLU A 649 32.78 4.55 -3.62
CA GLU A 649 33.47 3.52 -2.82
C GLU A 649 33.54 3.85 -1.31
N PHE A 650 33.23 5.08 -0.93
CA PHE A 650 33.17 5.57 0.44
C PHE A 650 31.73 5.76 0.94
N TYR A 651 30.73 5.28 0.21
CA TYR A 651 29.30 5.40 0.50
C TYR A 651 28.78 6.85 0.49
N ASN A 652 29.44 7.77 -0.21
CA ASN A 652 28.93 9.13 -0.40
C ASN A 652 28.07 9.22 -1.64
N THR A 653 26.98 9.97 -1.55
CA THR A 653 26.17 10.40 -2.69
C THR A 653 26.77 11.67 -3.33
N SER A 654 26.39 11.95 -4.58
CA SER A 654 26.86 13.14 -5.30
C SER A 654 26.50 14.44 -4.57
N LYS A 655 27.47 15.37 -4.53
CA LYS A 655 27.27 16.72 -3.97
C LYS A 655 26.17 17.49 -4.70
N ASN A 656 26.10 17.37 -6.02
CA ASN A 656 25.09 18.07 -6.81
C ASN A 656 23.68 17.61 -6.45
N GLY A 657 23.45 16.29 -6.35
CA GLY A 657 22.14 15.81 -5.93
C GLY A 657 21.83 16.13 -4.46
N ASN A 658 22.83 16.25 -3.59
CA ASN A 658 22.61 16.71 -2.21
C ASN A 658 22.12 18.17 -2.17
N ILE A 659 22.66 19.04 -3.04
CA ILE A 659 22.18 20.42 -3.20
C ILE A 659 20.74 20.42 -3.73
N LEU A 660 20.48 19.73 -4.84
CA LEU A 660 19.14 19.68 -5.47
C LEU A 660 18.06 19.17 -4.51
N SER A 661 18.33 18.07 -3.81
CA SER A 661 17.40 17.50 -2.82
C SER A 661 17.16 18.40 -1.61
N PHE A 662 18.19 19.10 -1.13
CA PHE A 662 18.02 20.05 -0.03
C PHE A 662 17.26 21.31 -0.48
N GLU A 663 17.49 21.78 -1.69
CA GLU A 663 16.75 22.91 -2.28
C GLU A 663 15.28 22.58 -2.47
N ALA A 664 14.96 21.39 -2.99
CA ALA A 664 13.59 20.90 -3.11
C ALA A 664 12.91 20.81 -1.74
N TRP A 665 13.63 20.31 -0.73
CA TRP A 665 13.12 20.23 0.64
C TRP A 665 12.86 21.62 1.24
N ARG A 666 13.78 22.57 1.09
CA ARG A 666 13.58 23.96 1.53
C ARG A 666 12.41 24.61 0.81
N LYS A 667 12.28 24.40 -0.50
CA LYS A 667 11.15 24.89 -1.29
C LYS A 667 9.82 24.31 -0.79
N SER A 668 9.76 23.05 -0.38
CA SER A 668 8.54 22.47 0.22
C SER A 668 8.12 23.19 1.51
N TYR A 669 9.06 23.67 2.32
CA TYR A 669 8.73 24.51 3.49
C TYR A 669 8.15 25.86 3.06
N GLU A 670 8.78 26.50 2.09
CA GLU A 670 8.35 27.80 1.56
C GLU A 670 6.94 27.71 0.94
N ASP A 671 6.72 26.73 0.07
CA ASP A 671 5.43 26.50 -0.59
C ASP A 671 4.34 26.17 0.44
N ALA A 672 4.67 25.43 1.51
CA ALA A 672 3.76 25.13 2.62
C ALA A 672 3.52 26.32 3.56
N GLY A 673 4.25 27.43 3.41
CA GLY A 673 4.21 28.57 4.32
C GLY A 673 4.74 28.26 5.73
N LEU A 674 5.62 27.25 5.84
CA LEU A 674 6.23 26.83 7.10
C LEU A 674 7.54 27.59 7.35
N PRO A 675 7.85 27.98 8.60
CA PRO A 675 9.16 28.53 8.92
C PRO A 675 10.22 27.44 8.74
N THR A 676 11.34 27.79 8.10
CA THR A 676 12.49 26.90 7.99
C THR A 676 13.15 26.73 9.37
N PRO A 677 13.70 25.54 9.69
CA PRO A 677 14.39 25.32 10.96
C PRO A 677 15.61 26.25 11.14
N ASP A 678 15.71 26.93 12.28
CA ASP A 678 16.80 27.88 12.57
C ASP A 678 18.20 27.27 12.35
N CYS A 679 18.36 25.99 12.67
CA CYS A 679 19.63 25.28 12.53
C CYS A 679 20.13 25.17 11.08
N TRP A 680 19.27 25.36 10.08
CA TRP A 680 19.68 25.36 8.68
C TRP A 680 20.57 26.57 8.35
N ALA A 681 20.35 27.71 9.00
CA ALA A 681 21.22 28.88 8.87
C ALA A 681 22.62 28.64 9.46
N GLU A 682 22.74 27.69 10.38
CA GLU A 682 24.00 27.24 10.98
C GLU A 682 24.68 26.13 10.17
N GLY A 683 24.13 25.74 9.01
CA GLY A 683 24.62 24.63 8.19
C GLY A 683 24.34 23.25 8.76
N LEU A 684 23.43 23.15 9.73
CA LEU A 684 23.01 21.88 10.33
C LEU A 684 21.69 21.40 9.72
N LEU A 685 21.57 20.10 9.49
CA LEU A 685 20.31 19.52 9.01
C LEU A 685 19.22 19.51 10.10
N LYS A 686 19.64 19.35 11.36
CA LYS A 686 18.78 19.22 12.53
C LYS A 686 19.46 19.79 13.78
N PRO A 687 18.68 20.23 14.79
CA PRO A 687 19.25 20.64 16.06
C PRO A 687 20.03 19.51 16.75
N HIS A 688 21.04 19.88 17.55
CA HIS A 688 21.76 18.90 18.37
C HIS A 688 20.80 18.10 19.28
N ASN A 689 21.04 16.78 19.36
CA ASN A 689 20.19 15.83 20.10
C ASN A 689 18.72 15.77 19.66
N HIS A 690 18.40 16.23 18.44
CA HIS A 690 17.08 16.06 17.82
C HIS A 690 17.13 15.04 16.68
N THR A 691 16.01 14.42 16.34
CA THR A 691 15.87 13.59 15.13
C THR A 691 15.21 14.39 14.01
N VAL A 692 15.42 14.01 12.75
CA VAL A 692 14.52 14.45 11.68
C VAL A 692 13.21 13.69 11.86
N SER A 693 12.08 14.37 11.71
CA SER A 693 10.72 13.79 11.86
C SER A 693 10.09 13.51 10.51
#